data_AF-A0A9E5VV49-F1
#
_entry.id   AF-A0A9E5VV49-F1
#
_cell.length_a   1.000
_cell.length_b   1.000
_cell.length_c   1.000
_cell.angle_alpha   90.00
_cell.angle_beta   90.00
_cell.angle_gamma   90.00
#
_symmetry.space_group_name_H-M   'P 1'
#
loop_
_entity.id
_entity.type
_entity.pdbx_description
1 polymer ?
#
loop_
_entity_poly.entity_id
_entity_poly.type
_entity_poly.pdbx_seq_one_letter_code
_entity_poly.pdbx_strand_id
1 'polypeptide(L)'
;MGMRALVAMVAWVGLAALLSGCVEPAGRPPTSVSSGSRLKPSGSRLKPGATGQLRGRRRFPDGQQGGVPYSPTPYGLVDQESHDELAHALARVDHRPAASMRRRLEEFNVLKYAFVDPQTGEVVLLGEYDPRYATGPIPYRDLLADALRDPYPTFSLAYEPDNPDNMRIARMLDADLTRVSRDDAFGLEWMQRLFWPVMDSRAQTVERRLLEKRLKEEFDVTADDFALHWGRVRRKATNFASEEEYRTVRRVVANLMARGGIPSAIGNGFIAVKWMQENPTPEAAVEGYGLLGTLDKYNDIYSRAHAGQIDLDTATLLLAAAAHEPILRALGVPEPEIRRLMDGLLIPPRQSGHVPQSYVRDLINEKWNDVATRTLIRHVFHGFRFSNGYLSAMYSVPPVTSGVRLGGNPPDSPLMRAFFDADYALKYITSAAPGGEALPDDMSFHQYLADRAAAAGRVGRLPAAGVNRYWIGPGRVVMDDLGASTGVRFRSADVRIMAEPLESRGSDAAGDGFFRQALDGYAGALTSAYDDCARQYPSLHVLRESEKVLALARWVRRGGLRVDLGATGRAARPVPERVEGFWGLTYLVAPAGDTDTMVFWMQGGITFDEEQGEGWIVLEPAPAVERDVLQCLAASTVLAEQASAAALGGDLEAARDLAEKSAQAMIGNIDLAALPVPVAVPVGVERPADAPSAAQQAAVTSAAIGTVEAHVASAGEARTELAAAQARRDQDPAGYQRALEASRASEESARRNLERLNDLLDAYRSEPVSLPDLPARIAALQPGTVPAAAAAAAAAAEPAAAAEPAAVEDWTARQARLVAELERTEREIAATQQALMRLNDSIMADRAQFAEWEAAAGDGFDRCVRMAADTAIDFGAGALADRYREIEDLARKLPDRPETLIERYRLLASLSRRLTEAKAASDLAGLAEREDTTVAEMFETLRDGIGQISGLLGLDRTVPGAFWKYTSLAADMAYNLTELRLGWQNVGRLEESNVRYAEAVRTLGERMRSLVERHRELRRRIEEGEAVEFGG
;
A
#
# COMPACT_ATOMS: atom_id res chain seq x y z
N MET A 1 -12.55 -9.99 35.43
CA MET A 1 -13.91 -9.38 35.66
C MET A 1 -14.48 -8.61 34.46
N GLY A 2 -13.72 -7.76 33.76
CA GLY A 2 -14.16 -7.10 32.50
C GLY A 2 -14.67 -8.06 31.42
N MET A 3 -14.22 -9.32 31.44
CA MET A 3 -14.73 -10.40 30.60
C MET A 3 -16.25 -10.62 30.75
N ARG A 4 -16.87 -10.47 31.92
CA ARG A 4 -18.34 -10.64 32.08
C ARG A 4 -19.13 -9.49 31.46
N ALA A 5 -18.60 -8.28 31.56
CA ALA A 5 -19.11 -7.09 30.88
C ALA A 5 -18.98 -7.23 29.36
N LEU A 6 -17.83 -7.69 28.85
CA LEU A 6 -17.65 -7.95 27.43
C LEU A 6 -18.50 -9.13 26.95
N VAL A 7 -18.72 -10.17 27.77
CA VAL A 7 -19.69 -11.26 27.53
C VAL A 7 -21.10 -10.72 27.43
N ALA A 8 -21.55 -9.87 28.35
CA ALA A 8 -22.88 -9.29 28.27
C ALA A 8 -23.04 -8.36 27.05
N MET A 9 -21.97 -7.67 26.66
CA MET A 9 -21.89 -6.82 25.48
C MET A 9 -21.95 -7.64 24.17
N VAL A 10 -21.10 -8.65 24.04
CA VAL A 10 -21.01 -9.55 22.89
C VAL A 10 -22.22 -10.47 22.80
N ALA A 11 -22.81 -10.91 23.92
CA ALA A 11 -24.10 -11.60 23.94
C ALA A 11 -25.25 -10.69 23.47
N TRP A 12 -25.15 -9.37 23.71
CA TRP A 12 -26.09 -8.38 23.16
C TRP A 12 -25.90 -8.17 21.66
N VAL A 13 -24.65 -8.07 21.20
CA VAL A 13 -24.24 -8.03 19.79
C VAL A 13 -24.60 -9.33 19.06
N GLY A 14 -24.51 -10.48 19.71
CA GLY A 14 -24.71 -11.77 19.07
C GLY A 14 -26.18 -12.16 18.90
N LEU A 15 -27.11 -11.63 19.71
CA LEU A 15 -28.30 -12.43 19.96
C LEU A 15 -29.66 -11.75 20.22
N ALA A 16 -29.72 -10.49 20.64
CA ALA A 16 -31.03 -9.90 20.99
C ALA A 16 -31.98 -9.77 19.78
N ALA A 17 -31.43 -9.72 18.57
CA ALA A 17 -32.15 -9.68 17.29
C ALA A 17 -32.64 -11.04 16.80
N LEU A 18 -31.83 -12.09 16.99
CA LEU A 18 -32.03 -13.32 16.24
C LEU A 18 -33.25 -14.12 16.71
N LEU A 19 -33.77 -13.94 17.93
CA LEU A 19 -34.75 -14.88 18.49
C LEU A 19 -35.92 -14.25 19.25
N SER A 20 -36.08 -12.92 19.22
CA SER A 20 -37.20 -12.22 19.88
C SER A 20 -38.51 -12.25 19.07
N GLY A 21 -38.56 -12.94 17.92
CA GLY A 21 -39.73 -12.97 17.01
C GLY A 21 -40.43 -14.31 16.80
N CYS A 22 -40.13 -15.38 17.56
CA CYS A 22 -40.81 -16.66 17.36
C CYS A 22 -42.23 -16.65 17.98
N VAL A 23 -43.24 -16.72 17.12
CA VAL A 23 -44.69 -16.56 17.37
C VAL A 23 -45.31 -17.76 18.09
N GLU A 24 -46.38 -17.49 18.86
CA GLU A 24 -47.36 -18.45 19.39
C GLU A 24 -47.89 -19.40 18.29
N PRO A 25 -48.33 -20.63 18.63
CA PRO A 25 -48.82 -21.58 17.64
C PRO A 25 -50.00 -20.99 16.83
N ALA A 26 -49.84 -20.94 15.51
CA ALA A 26 -50.90 -20.55 14.59
C ALA A 26 -52.02 -21.59 14.62
N GLY A 27 -53.19 -21.22 15.16
CA GLY A 27 -54.37 -22.07 15.06
C GLY A 27 -55.58 -21.63 15.88
N ARG A 28 -56.44 -20.77 15.31
CA ARG A 28 -57.89 -20.80 15.54
C ARG A 28 -58.65 -19.98 14.47
N PRO A 29 -59.74 -20.53 13.87
CA PRO A 29 -60.57 -19.78 12.93
C PRO A 29 -61.43 -18.72 13.64
N PRO A 30 -61.92 -17.68 12.93
CA PRO A 30 -62.62 -16.57 13.54
C PRO A 30 -64.05 -16.96 13.92
N THR A 31 -64.38 -16.92 15.21
CA THR A 31 -65.76 -16.89 15.70
C THR A 31 -66.05 -15.54 16.32
N SER A 32 -66.96 -14.80 15.69
CA SER A 32 -67.65 -13.64 16.24
C SER A 32 -68.45 -14.00 17.49
N VAL A 33 -68.42 -13.18 18.55
CA VAL A 33 -69.58 -12.69 19.33
C VAL A 33 -69.13 -11.57 20.29
N SER A 34 -70.03 -10.61 20.46
CA SER A 34 -70.00 -9.32 21.15
C SER A 34 -70.22 -9.33 22.68
N SER A 35 -70.12 -8.12 23.26
CA SER A 35 -70.60 -7.59 24.57
C SER A 35 -69.57 -7.67 25.70
N GLY A 36 -69.11 -6.55 26.30
CA GLY A 36 -69.85 -5.68 27.26
C GLY A 36 -69.50 -6.18 28.67
N SER A 37 -69.09 -5.45 29.70
CA SER A 37 -69.28 -4.06 30.11
C SER A 37 -68.36 -3.75 31.32
N ARG A 38 -68.22 -2.45 31.62
CA ARG A 38 -67.58 -1.81 32.77
C ARG A 38 -67.88 -2.45 34.14
N LEU A 39 -66.94 -2.34 35.08
CA LEU A 39 -67.12 -1.69 36.40
C LEU A 39 -65.80 -1.66 37.24
N LYS A 40 -65.35 -0.45 37.59
CA LYS A 40 -64.65 -0.08 38.85
C LYS A 40 -65.75 0.54 39.75
N PRO A 41 -65.69 0.53 41.10
CA PRO A 41 -64.72 1.37 41.83
C PRO A 41 -64.39 1.03 43.31
N SER A 42 -63.54 1.88 43.88
CA SER A 42 -63.30 2.18 45.31
C SER A 42 -62.40 1.18 46.06
N GLY A 43 -61.45 1.56 46.92
CA GLY A 43 -61.05 2.87 47.44
C GLY A 43 -60.77 2.74 48.94
N SER A 44 -59.54 3.01 49.40
CA SER A 44 -59.30 3.57 50.75
C SER A 44 -57.84 4.00 50.93
N ARG A 45 -57.72 5.18 51.53
CA ARG A 45 -56.50 5.83 52.01
C ARG A 45 -56.01 5.14 53.29
N LEU A 46 -54.70 5.13 53.52
CA LEU A 46 -54.05 5.47 54.79
C LEU A 46 -52.54 5.71 54.56
N LYS A 47 -52.06 6.87 55.00
CA LYS A 47 -50.66 7.28 55.26
C LYS A 47 -50.65 7.78 56.73
N PRO A 48 -49.51 8.01 57.41
CA PRO A 48 -48.10 7.89 56.99
C PRO A 48 -47.20 7.12 57.98
N GLY A 49 -46.01 6.71 57.52
CA GLY A 49 -44.91 6.26 58.38
C GLY A 49 -43.58 6.44 57.66
N ALA A 50 -42.71 7.27 58.23
CA ALA A 50 -41.47 7.75 57.66
C ALA A 50 -40.37 6.68 57.63
N THR A 51 -39.66 6.57 56.52
CA THR A 51 -38.22 6.25 56.45
C THR A 51 -37.71 6.72 55.09
N GLY A 52 -36.78 7.69 55.12
CA GLY A 52 -36.09 8.16 53.94
C GLY A 52 -34.94 7.23 53.59
N GLN A 53 -34.72 6.99 52.29
CA GLN A 53 -33.40 6.73 51.74
C GLN A 53 -33.42 6.91 50.21
N LEU A 54 -32.34 7.52 49.73
CA LEU A 54 -32.16 8.17 48.45
C LEU A 54 -32.19 7.19 47.26
N ARG A 55 -33.08 7.44 46.28
CA ARG A 55 -32.94 6.97 44.90
C ARG A 55 -32.95 8.16 43.95
N GLY A 56 -31.80 8.81 43.82
CA GLY A 56 -31.54 9.74 42.72
C GLY A 56 -31.08 8.97 41.49
N ARG A 57 -32.02 8.50 40.65
CA ARG A 57 -31.68 8.18 39.25
C ARG A 57 -31.42 9.50 38.55
N ARG A 58 -30.13 9.89 38.41
CA ARG A 58 -29.73 10.92 37.46
C ARG A 58 -30.04 10.39 36.07
N ARG A 59 -31.09 10.90 35.44
CA ARG A 59 -31.17 10.94 33.97
C ARG A 59 -30.09 11.92 33.52
N PHE A 60 -29.16 11.46 32.69
CA PHE A 60 -28.27 12.36 31.97
C PHE A 60 -29.14 13.27 31.07
N PRO A 61 -28.84 14.57 31.00
CA PRO A 61 -29.57 15.47 30.11
C PRO A 61 -29.23 15.15 28.66
N ASP A 62 -30.25 15.02 27.82
CA ASP A 62 -30.11 14.98 26.36
C ASP A 62 -29.35 16.22 25.89
N GLY A 63 -28.36 15.98 25.04
CA GLY A 63 -27.31 16.92 24.69
C GLY A 63 -27.79 18.18 23.97
N GLN A 64 -27.32 19.32 24.45
CA GLN A 64 -26.93 20.41 23.55
C GLN A 64 -25.55 20.04 22.97
N GLN A 65 -25.57 19.36 21.82
CA GLN A 65 -24.39 19.15 20.98
C GLN A 65 -24.07 20.46 20.24
N GLY A 66 -23.33 21.34 20.91
CA GLY A 66 -22.67 22.50 20.30
C GLY A 66 -21.16 22.29 20.07
N GLY A 67 -20.68 21.05 20.22
CA GLY A 67 -19.30 20.70 19.89
C GLY A 67 -19.19 20.39 18.41
N VAL A 68 -18.22 21.00 17.72
CA VAL A 68 -17.80 20.56 16.38
C VAL A 68 -17.63 19.03 16.43
N PRO A 69 -18.26 18.26 15.51
CA PRO A 69 -18.13 16.81 15.53
C PRO A 69 -16.65 16.46 15.35
N TYR A 70 -16.02 16.01 16.45
CA TYR A 70 -14.67 15.45 16.44
C TYR A 70 -14.70 14.19 15.57
N SER A 71 -14.24 14.32 14.32
CA SER A 71 -14.03 13.18 13.44
C SER A 71 -12.56 12.79 13.56
N PRO A 72 -12.20 11.72 14.29
CA PRO A 72 -10.81 11.28 14.37
C PRO A 72 -10.27 11.04 12.96
N THR A 73 -9.04 11.51 12.73
CA THR A 73 -8.37 11.38 11.44
C THR A 73 -7.97 9.92 11.18
N PRO A 74 -7.59 9.54 9.94
CA PRO A 74 -7.15 8.19 9.63
C PRO A 74 -5.99 7.72 10.53
N TYR A 75 -5.14 8.60 11.04
CA TYR A 75 -4.03 8.23 11.93
C TYR A 75 -4.37 8.27 13.42
N GLY A 76 -5.63 8.53 13.77
CA GLY A 76 -6.06 8.55 15.17
C GLY A 76 -5.57 9.78 15.94
N LEU A 77 -5.26 10.86 15.24
CA LEU A 77 -4.97 12.19 15.79
C LEU A 77 -6.21 13.09 15.66
N VAL A 78 -6.34 14.07 16.55
CA VAL A 78 -7.42 15.04 16.58
C VAL A 78 -7.03 16.34 15.91
N ASP A 79 -5.79 16.78 16.14
CA ASP A 79 -5.24 18.01 15.60
C ASP A 79 -4.80 17.84 14.15
N GLN A 80 -5.25 18.74 13.27
CA GLN A 80 -4.98 18.66 11.83
C GLN A 80 -3.51 18.91 11.52
N GLU A 81 -2.86 19.83 12.23
CA GLU A 81 -1.43 20.10 12.04
C GLU A 81 -0.59 18.86 12.35
N SER A 82 -0.85 18.23 13.51
CA SER A 82 -0.22 16.99 13.94
C SER A 82 -0.51 15.82 12.99
N HIS A 83 -1.75 15.74 12.47
CA HIS A 83 -2.10 14.80 11.41
C HIS A 83 -1.24 15.02 10.15
N ASP A 84 -1.09 16.26 9.70
CA ASP A 84 -0.33 16.58 8.49
C ASP A 84 1.19 16.40 8.70
N GLU A 85 1.70 16.62 9.91
CA GLU A 85 3.07 16.28 10.30
C GLU A 85 3.28 14.77 10.26
N LEU A 86 2.36 13.98 10.82
CA LEU A 86 2.45 12.53 10.78
C LEU A 86 2.31 12.00 9.35
N ALA A 87 1.37 12.53 8.57
CA ALA A 87 1.19 12.17 7.17
C ALA A 87 2.49 12.40 6.38
N HIS A 88 3.19 13.50 6.64
CA HIS A 88 4.49 13.78 6.04
C HIS A 88 5.57 12.79 6.51
N ALA A 89 5.66 12.53 7.81
CA ALA A 89 6.62 11.57 8.38
C ALA A 89 6.42 10.13 7.87
N LEU A 90 5.20 9.76 7.47
CA LEU A 90 4.84 8.46 6.91
C LEU A 90 4.83 8.45 5.37
N ALA A 91 5.02 9.60 4.71
CA ALA A 91 4.85 9.74 3.28
C ALA A 91 5.88 8.91 2.50
N ARG A 92 5.41 8.23 1.46
CA ARG A 92 6.24 7.58 0.44
C ARG A 92 6.34 8.50 -0.76
N VAL A 93 7.55 8.76 -1.20
CA VAL A 93 7.84 9.57 -2.38
C VAL A 93 7.98 8.64 -3.57
N ASP A 94 7.08 8.76 -4.54
CA ASP A 94 7.24 8.15 -5.86
C ASP A 94 8.29 8.94 -6.64
N HIS A 95 9.55 8.53 -6.49
CA HIS A 95 10.67 9.16 -7.17
C HIS A 95 10.95 8.45 -8.48
N ARG A 96 10.88 9.22 -9.56
CA ARG A 96 11.38 8.81 -10.88
C ARG A 96 12.78 9.38 -11.03
N PRO A 97 13.82 8.54 -11.23
CA PRO A 97 15.17 9.01 -11.46
C PRO A 97 15.20 10.04 -12.59
N ALA A 98 15.98 11.11 -12.42
CA ALA A 98 16.19 12.05 -13.51
C ALA A 98 16.71 11.34 -14.77
N ALA A 99 16.28 11.80 -15.95
CA ALA A 99 16.87 11.34 -17.21
C ALA A 99 18.38 11.66 -17.27
N SER A 100 18.79 12.75 -16.61
CA SER A 100 20.19 13.15 -16.53
C SER A 100 21.01 12.24 -15.61
N MET A 101 22.09 11.65 -16.12
CA MET A 101 23.11 10.89 -15.41
C MET A 101 23.75 11.71 -14.29
N ARG A 102 24.11 12.97 -14.55
CA ARG A 102 24.67 13.85 -13.52
C ARG A 102 23.66 14.07 -12.39
N ARG A 103 22.40 14.35 -12.72
CA ARG A 103 21.37 14.46 -11.68
C ARG A 103 21.18 13.15 -10.94
N ARG A 104 21.23 11.99 -11.59
CA ARG A 104 21.15 10.69 -10.89
C ARG A 104 22.30 10.45 -9.90
N LEU A 105 23.49 10.97 -10.18
CA LEU A 105 24.61 10.97 -9.21
C LEU A 105 24.36 11.87 -8.00
N GLU A 106 23.51 12.90 -8.14
CA GLU A 106 23.10 13.81 -7.07
C GLU A 106 21.81 13.32 -6.38
N GLU A 107 20.97 12.53 -7.06
CA GLU A 107 19.66 12.03 -6.65
C GLU A 107 19.74 10.62 -6.03
N PHE A 108 20.44 10.49 -4.90
CA PHE A 108 20.57 9.22 -4.19
C PHE A 108 19.98 9.27 -2.77
N ASN A 109 19.69 8.10 -2.21
CA ASN A 109 19.21 7.93 -0.84
C ASN A 109 20.04 6.93 -0.03
N VAL A 110 21.10 6.36 -0.60
CA VAL A 110 22.07 5.54 0.14
C VAL A 110 23.47 6.10 -0.07
N LEU A 111 24.06 6.71 0.96
CA LEU A 111 25.42 7.23 0.93
C LEU A 111 26.42 6.07 0.99
N LYS A 112 27.35 6.05 0.03
CA LYS A 112 28.40 5.03 -0.12
C LYS A 112 29.79 5.59 0.16
N TYR A 113 30.08 6.79 -0.35
CA TYR A 113 31.40 7.41 -0.23
C TYR A 113 31.27 8.89 0.14
N ALA A 114 32.21 9.36 0.95
CA ALA A 114 32.43 10.77 1.18
C ALA A 114 33.93 11.05 1.07
N PHE A 115 34.29 11.98 0.19
CA PHE A 115 35.66 12.44 0.00
C PHE A 115 35.76 13.90 0.38
N VAL A 116 36.85 14.27 1.06
CA VAL A 116 37.15 15.64 1.45
C VAL A 116 38.48 16.01 0.84
N ASP A 117 38.52 17.05 0.02
CA ASP A 117 39.79 17.60 -0.46
C ASP A 117 40.47 18.36 0.71
N PRO A 118 41.65 17.94 1.20
CA PRO A 118 42.31 18.59 2.32
C PRO A 118 42.81 20.00 1.99
N GLN A 119 42.98 20.34 0.71
CA GLN A 119 43.48 21.65 0.28
C GLN A 119 42.35 22.67 0.16
N THR A 120 41.26 22.31 -0.53
CA THR A 120 40.13 23.21 -0.81
C THR A 120 39.03 23.13 0.25
N GLY A 121 38.94 21.99 0.95
CA GLY A 121 37.82 21.63 1.81
C GLY A 121 36.59 21.15 1.06
N GLU A 122 36.65 21.02 -0.27
CA GLU A 122 35.51 20.56 -1.07
C GLU A 122 35.10 19.13 -0.69
N VAL A 123 33.79 18.90 -0.57
CA VAL A 123 33.23 17.59 -0.25
C VAL A 123 32.46 17.00 -1.42
N VAL A 124 32.84 15.79 -1.80
CA VAL A 124 32.14 14.99 -2.79
C VAL A 124 31.46 13.81 -2.09
N LEU A 125 30.13 13.77 -2.20
CA LEU A 125 29.29 12.71 -1.64
C LEU A 125 28.75 11.88 -2.79
N LEU A 126 28.95 10.57 -2.73
CA LEU A 126 28.51 9.63 -3.76
C LEU A 126 27.68 8.51 -3.15
N GLY A 127 26.65 8.09 -3.87
CA GLY A 127 25.75 7.06 -3.40
C GLY A 127 24.89 6.46 -4.50
N GLU A 128 23.93 5.64 -4.11
CA GLU A 128 22.98 5.01 -5.02
C GLU A 128 21.54 5.26 -4.56
N TYR A 129 20.62 5.23 -5.52
CA TYR A 129 19.20 5.30 -5.22
C TYR A 129 18.63 3.88 -5.05
N ASP A 130 18.17 3.56 -3.85
CA ASP A 130 17.46 2.33 -3.54
C ASP A 130 15.94 2.59 -3.51
N PRO A 131 15.18 2.10 -4.51
CA PRO A 131 13.74 2.32 -4.61
C PRO A 131 12.94 1.64 -3.49
N ARG A 132 13.54 0.70 -2.73
CA ARG A 132 12.87 0.01 -1.62
C ARG A 132 12.47 0.94 -0.48
N TYR A 133 13.17 2.07 -0.31
CA TYR A 133 12.94 3.00 0.80
C TYR A 133 12.04 4.19 0.45
N ALA A 134 11.69 4.40 -0.83
CA ALA A 134 10.74 5.43 -1.28
C ALA A 134 10.86 6.82 -0.59
N THR A 135 12.09 7.25 -0.28
CA THR A 135 12.38 8.54 0.38
C THR A 135 12.40 9.72 -0.60
N GLY A 136 12.63 9.43 -1.89
CA GLY A 136 13.24 10.41 -2.79
C GLY A 136 14.70 10.69 -2.43
N PRO A 137 15.36 11.61 -3.15
CA PRO A 137 16.74 12.03 -2.86
C PRO A 137 16.88 12.62 -1.46
N ILE A 138 17.94 12.24 -0.74
CA ILE A 138 18.24 12.78 0.59
C ILE A 138 19.20 13.98 0.44
N PRO A 139 18.94 15.13 1.08
CA PRO A 139 19.77 16.32 0.96
C PRO A 139 21.04 16.22 1.82
N TYR A 140 21.94 15.28 1.50
CA TYR A 140 23.12 14.95 2.32
C TYR A 140 24.03 16.14 2.61
N ARG A 141 24.17 17.10 1.69
CA ARG A 141 24.97 18.32 1.91
C ARG A 141 24.39 19.20 3.01
N ASP A 142 23.06 19.37 3.02
CA ASP A 142 22.40 20.18 4.05
C ASP A 142 22.45 19.47 5.41
N LEU A 143 22.24 18.15 5.43
CA LEU A 143 22.41 17.34 6.63
C LEU A 143 23.83 17.43 7.19
N LEU A 144 24.85 17.39 6.32
CA LEU A 144 26.25 17.48 6.71
C LEU A 144 26.60 18.87 7.25
N ALA A 145 26.03 19.94 6.69
CA ALA A 145 26.24 21.28 7.22
C ALA A 145 25.69 21.44 8.64
N ASP A 146 24.50 20.89 8.90
CA ASP A 146 23.92 20.89 10.26
C ASP A 146 24.71 20.01 11.22
N ALA A 147 25.16 18.83 10.79
CA ALA A 147 26.00 17.94 11.58
C ALA A 147 27.40 18.53 11.86
N LEU A 148 27.97 19.29 10.92
CA LEU A 148 29.23 20.01 11.13
C LEU A 148 29.06 21.25 12.01
N ARG A 149 27.86 21.84 12.08
CA ARG A 149 27.54 22.90 13.05
C ARG A 149 27.44 22.32 14.45
N ASP A 150 26.65 21.26 14.62
CA ASP A 150 26.54 20.51 15.86
C ASP A 150 26.51 18.98 15.61
N PRO A 151 27.61 18.25 15.94
CA PRO A 151 27.73 16.81 15.72
C PRO A 151 27.18 16.00 16.90
N TYR A 152 26.70 16.67 17.96
CA TYR A 152 26.07 16.04 19.12
C TYR A 152 24.59 16.43 19.26
N PRO A 153 23.79 16.36 18.17
CA PRO A 153 22.41 16.81 18.21
C PRO A 153 21.55 15.90 19.06
N THR A 154 20.53 16.48 19.68
CA THR A 154 19.48 15.72 20.37
C THR A 154 18.10 16.24 19.97
N PHE A 155 17.13 15.34 19.98
CA PHE A 155 15.74 15.63 19.74
C PHE A 155 14.92 14.87 20.79
N SER A 156 13.86 15.48 21.32
CA SER A 156 12.91 14.78 22.18
C SER A 156 11.50 15.31 22.03
N LEU A 157 10.55 14.38 21.90
CA LEU A 157 9.15 14.62 22.22
C LEU A 157 9.00 14.48 23.74
N ALA A 158 9.06 15.62 24.42
CA ALA A 158 8.98 15.68 25.86
C ALA A 158 7.53 15.48 26.30
N TYR A 159 7.31 14.50 27.16
CA TYR A 159 6.11 14.48 27.98
C TYR A 159 6.16 15.68 28.93
N GLU A 160 5.04 16.39 29.02
CA GLU A 160 4.82 17.42 30.00
C GLU A 160 4.01 16.81 31.16
N PRO A 161 4.65 16.18 32.17
CA PRO A 161 3.94 15.56 33.30
C PRO A 161 3.11 16.55 34.10
N ASP A 162 3.55 17.81 34.13
CA ASP A 162 2.86 18.90 34.82
C ASP A 162 1.76 19.55 33.98
N ASN A 163 1.52 19.07 32.75
CA ASN A 163 0.44 19.57 31.93
C ASN A 163 -0.91 19.17 32.56
N PRO A 164 -1.76 20.15 32.94
CA PRO A 164 -2.97 19.89 33.71
C PRO A 164 -3.98 19.02 32.96
N ASP A 165 -4.01 19.10 31.62
CA ASP A 165 -4.89 18.27 30.79
C ASP A 165 -4.41 16.82 30.75
N ASN A 166 -3.10 16.59 30.59
CA ASN A 166 -2.51 15.24 30.66
C ASN A 166 -2.78 14.60 32.04
N MET A 167 -2.58 15.35 33.13
CA MET A 167 -2.88 14.89 34.49
C MET A 167 -4.37 14.61 34.71
N ARG A 168 -5.25 15.38 34.07
CA ARG A 168 -6.71 15.18 34.15
C ARG A 168 -7.12 13.89 33.44
N ILE A 169 -6.60 13.67 32.23
CA ILE A 169 -6.84 12.46 31.44
C ILE A 169 -6.39 11.22 32.23
N ALA A 170 -5.15 11.23 32.73
CA ALA A 170 -4.61 10.14 33.51
C ALA A 170 -5.47 9.80 34.75
N ARG A 171 -5.95 10.82 35.48
CA ARG A 171 -6.82 10.63 36.66
C ARG A 171 -8.21 10.10 36.30
N MET A 172 -8.80 10.56 35.19
CA MET A 172 -10.12 10.09 34.74
C MET A 172 -10.07 8.62 34.35
N LEU A 173 -9.04 8.22 33.61
CA LEU A 173 -8.81 6.84 33.20
C LEU A 173 -8.57 5.92 34.39
N ASP A 174 -7.71 6.32 35.33
CA ASP A 174 -7.42 5.55 36.54
C ASP A 174 -8.67 5.34 37.40
N ALA A 175 -9.51 6.37 37.54
CA ALA A 175 -10.78 6.28 38.24
C ALA A 175 -11.78 5.34 37.55
N ASP A 176 -11.91 5.44 36.22
CA ASP A 176 -12.79 4.57 35.45
C ASP A 176 -12.32 3.11 35.51
N LEU A 177 -11.03 2.83 35.35
CA LEU A 177 -10.49 1.47 35.45
C LEU A 177 -10.67 0.84 36.84
N THR A 178 -10.38 1.63 37.87
CA THR A 178 -10.62 1.21 39.26
C THR A 178 -12.09 0.88 39.47
N ARG A 179 -13.00 1.55 38.75
CA ARG A 179 -14.43 1.27 38.81
C ARG A 179 -14.83 0.07 37.95
N VAL A 180 -14.30 -0.07 36.73
CA VAL A 180 -14.53 -1.23 35.83
C VAL A 180 -14.16 -2.53 36.55
N SER A 181 -13.07 -2.53 37.32
CA SER A 181 -12.64 -3.70 38.10
C SER A 181 -13.50 -4.02 39.32
N ARG A 182 -14.35 -3.09 39.80
CA ARG A 182 -15.16 -3.23 41.02
C ARG A 182 -16.68 -3.31 40.78
N ASP A 183 -17.17 -2.81 39.65
CA ASP A 183 -18.59 -2.66 39.33
C ASP A 183 -18.88 -3.23 37.92
N ASP A 184 -19.42 -4.46 37.87
CA ASP A 184 -19.72 -5.18 36.62
C ASP A 184 -20.67 -4.41 35.69
N ALA A 185 -21.66 -3.70 36.24
CA ALA A 185 -22.62 -2.95 35.46
C ALA A 185 -21.97 -1.74 34.80
N PHE A 186 -21.11 -1.03 35.54
CA PHE A 186 -20.30 0.05 34.98
C PHE A 186 -19.30 -0.48 33.95
N GLY A 187 -18.64 -1.61 34.22
CA GLY A 187 -17.74 -2.26 33.26
C GLY A 187 -18.42 -2.54 31.92
N LEU A 188 -19.66 -3.03 31.94
CA LEU A 188 -20.45 -3.28 30.74
C LEU A 188 -20.76 -1.97 29.98
N GLU A 189 -21.24 -0.96 30.69
CA GLU A 189 -21.53 0.35 30.10
C GLU A 189 -20.27 1.00 29.49
N TRP A 190 -19.14 0.89 30.19
CA TRP A 190 -17.86 1.42 29.75
C TRP A 190 -17.34 0.71 28.50
N MET A 191 -17.41 -0.62 28.47
CA MET A 191 -17.04 -1.41 27.28
C MET A 191 -17.97 -1.12 26.09
N GLN A 192 -19.27 -0.94 26.33
CA GLN A 192 -20.21 -0.53 25.29
C GLN A 192 -19.83 0.84 24.73
N ARG A 193 -19.56 1.84 25.58
CA ARG A 193 -19.07 3.16 25.15
C ARG A 193 -17.77 3.06 24.33
N LEU A 194 -16.90 2.12 24.69
CA LEU A 194 -15.61 1.91 24.06
C LEU A 194 -15.70 1.20 22.70
N PHE A 195 -16.60 0.24 22.50
CA PHE A 195 -16.65 -0.56 21.26
C PHE A 195 -17.82 -0.23 20.33
N TRP A 196 -18.96 0.27 20.82
CA TRP A 196 -20.10 0.61 19.95
C TRP A 196 -19.71 1.59 18.85
N PRO A 197 -19.02 2.71 19.14
CA PRO A 197 -18.67 3.66 18.10
C PRO A 197 -17.78 3.03 17.01
N VAL A 198 -16.87 2.12 17.35
CA VAL A 198 -16.06 1.37 16.36
C VAL A 198 -16.94 0.47 15.48
N MET A 199 -17.87 -0.27 16.09
CA MET A 199 -18.74 -1.20 15.36
C MET A 199 -19.79 -0.46 14.51
N ASP A 200 -20.33 0.66 15.01
CA ASP A 200 -21.36 1.48 14.36
C ASP A 200 -20.82 2.46 13.33
N SER A 201 -19.54 2.82 13.41
CA SER A 201 -18.92 3.77 12.49
C SER A 201 -18.79 3.16 11.10
N ARG A 202 -19.18 3.95 10.09
CA ARG A 202 -18.80 3.74 8.68
C ARG A 202 -17.52 4.50 8.31
N ALA A 203 -17.06 5.39 9.18
CA ALA A 203 -15.80 6.11 8.97
C ALA A 203 -14.63 5.15 9.17
N GLN A 204 -13.66 5.22 8.27
CA GLN A 204 -12.44 4.40 8.26
C GLN A 204 -11.41 4.91 9.29
N THR A 205 -11.81 4.91 10.57
CA THR A 205 -10.90 5.25 11.69
C THR A 205 -9.84 4.15 11.88
N VAL A 206 -8.80 4.43 12.68
CA VAL A 206 -7.77 3.45 13.05
C VAL A 206 -8.39 2.17 13.63
N GLU A 207 -9.30 2.32 14.60
CA GLU A 207 -9.96 1.21 15.29
C GLU A 207 -10.85 0.42 14.32
N ARG A 208 -11.54 1.12 13.41
CA ARG A 208 -12.41 0.47 12.42
C ARG A 208 -11.58 -0.40 11.48
N ARG A 209 -10.47 0.14 10.97
CA ARG A 209 -9.55 -0.61 10.10
C ARG A 209 -8.94 -1.81 10.82
N LEU A 210 -8.54 -1.63 12.09
CA LEU A 210 -8.04 -2.73 12.92
C LEU A 210 -9.10 -3.83 13.13
N LEU A 211 -10.36 -3.44 13.39
CA LEU A 211 -11.47 -4.38 13.53
C LEU A 211 -11.70 -5.16 12.23
N GLU A 212 -11.82 -4.47 11.10
CA GLU A 212 -12.06 -5.07 9.79
C GLU A 212 -10.90 -6.00 9.38
N LYS A 213 -9.65 -5.58 9.60
CA LYS A 213 -8.46 -6.40 9.36
C LYS A 213 -8.53 -7.70 10.17
N ARG A 214 -8.77 -7.63 11.49
CA ARG A 214 -8.85 -8.82 12.35
C ARG A 214 -10.02 -9.72 12.00
N LEU A 215 -11.17 -9.16 11.66
CA LEU A 215 -12.32 -9.95 11.20
C LEU A 215 -12.00 -10.70 9.90
N LYS A 216 -11.25 -10.06 8.99
CA LYS A 216 -10.81 -10.70 7.74
C LYS A 216 -9.78 -11.80 8.00
N GLU A 217 -8.74 -11.53 8.79
CA GLU A 217 -7.64 -12.46 9.04
C GLU A 217 -8.06 -13.66 9.90
N GLU A 218 -8.86 -13.43 10.95
CA GLU A 218 -9.21 -14.48 11.93
C GLU A 218 -10.48 -15.25 11.57
N PHE A 219 -11.38 -14.64 10.79
CA PHE A 219 -12.70 -15.21 10.50
C PHE A 219 -13.07 -15.20 9.02
N ASP A 220 -12.22 -14.69 8.12
CA ASP A 220 -12.56 -14.50 6.70
C ASP A 220 -13.86 -13.69 6.50
N VAL A 221 -14.10 -12.70 7.37
CA VAL A 221 -15.27 -11.81 7.32
C VAL A 221 -14.83 -10.48 6.72
N THR A 222 -15.43 -10.11 5.58
CA THR A 222 -15.14 -8.81 4.94
C THR A 222 -15.82 -7.65 5.68
N ALA A 223 -15.42 -6.41 5.38
CA ALA A 223 -16.04 -5.20 5.93
C ALA A 223 -17.56 -5.16 5.61
N ASP A 224 -17.96 -5.55 4.39
CA ASP A 224 -19.35 -5.58 3.96
C ASP A 224 -20.14 -6.69 4.66
N ASP A 225 -19.54 -7.88 4.81
CA ASP A 225 -20.14 -8.99 5.58
C ASP A 225 -20.45 -8.54 7.01
N PHE A 226 -19.48 -7.89 7.65
CA PHE A 226 -19.63 -7.38 8.99
C PHE A 226 -20.68 -6.27 9.06
N ALA A 227 -20.68 -5.31 8.12
CA ALA A 227 -21.66 -4.22 8.10
C ALA A 227 -23.09 -4.73 7.94
N LEU A 228 -23.31 -5.72 7.07
CA LEU A 228 -24.60 -6.36 6.87
C LEU A 228 -25.04 -7.13 8.13
N HIS A 229 -24.16 -7.96 8.69
CA HIS A 229 -24.45 -8.71 9.92
C HIS A 229 -24.72 -7.80 11.11
N TRP A 230 -23.88 -6.78 11.32
CA TRP A 230 -24.03 -5.81 12.40
C TRP A 230 -25.30 -4.95 12.24
N GLY A 231 -25.62 -4.55 11.00
CA GLY A 231 -26.87 -3.85 10.69
C GLY A 231 -28.12 -4.63 11.10
N ARG A 232 -28.11 -5.96 10.89
CA ARG A 232 -29.17 -6.88 11.35
C ARG A 232 -29.31 -6.88 12.86
N VAL A 233 -28.19 -7.09 13.54
CA VAL A 233 -28.09 -7.12 15.01
C VAL A 233 -28.65 -5.83 15.61
N ARG A 234 -28.22 -4.68 15.08
CA ARG A 234 -28.61 -3.36 15.58
C ARG A 234 -30.10 -3.10 15.43
N ARG A 235 -30.70 -3.50 14.30
CA ARG A 235 -32.14 -3.36 14.06
C ARG A 235 -32.98 -4.30 14.92
N LYS A 236 -32.35 -5.23 15.66
CA LYS A 236 -33.04 -6.34 16.33
C LYS A 236 -33.94 -7.12 15.37
N ALA A 237 -33.51 -7.25 14.11
CA ALA A 237 -34.31 -7.85 13.06
C ALA A 237 -34.50 -9.34 13.34
N THR A 238 -35.76 -9.73 13.52
CA THR A 238 -36.13 -11.11 13.77
C THR A 238 -36.05 -11.93 12.48
N ASN A 239 -36.32 -11.32 11.33
CA ASN A 239 -36.37 -11.97 10.02
C ASN A 239 -35.26 -11.47 9.08
N PHE A 240 -34.81 -12.30 8.14
CA PHE A 240 -33.87 -11.89 7.06
C PHE A 240 -34.60 -11.05 6.00
N ALA A 241 -34.00 -9.92 5.62
CA ALA A 241 -34.54 -9.01 4.62
C ALA A 241 -34.30 -9.49 3.18
N SER A 242 -33.29 -10.32 2.96
CA SER A 242 -32.97 -10.92 1.66
C SER A 242 -32.27 -12.27 1.81
N GLU A 243 -32.23 -13.05 0.73
CA GLU A 243 -31.45 -14.28 0.66
C GLU A 243 -29.94 -14.00 0.78
N GLU A 244 -29.49 -12.86 0.26
CA GLU A 244 -28.12 -12.39 0.44
C GLU A 244 -27.81 -12.16 1.93
N GLU A 245 -28.71 -11.49 2.67
CA GLU A 245 -28.54 -11.30 4.11
C GLU A 245 -28.44 -12.65 4.84
N TYR A 246 -29.30 -13.61 4.48
CA TYR A 246 -29.24 -14.98 4.99
C TYR A 246 -27.88 -15.64 4.74
N ARG A 247 -27.41 -15.66 3.48
CA ARG A 247 -26.15 -16.32 3.10
C ARG A 247 -24.95 -15.68 3.79
N THR A 248 -24.92 -14.36 3.87
CA THR A 248 -23.85 -13.61 4.54
C THR A 248 -23.84 -13.86 6.05
N VAL A 249 -24.98 -13.75 6.73
CA VAL A 249 -25.07 -14.03 8.18
C VAL A 249 -24.71 -15.48 8.48
N ARG A 250 -25.14 -16.41 7.62
CA ARG A 250 -24.80 -17.83 7.73
C ARG A 250 -23.28 -18.04 7.68
N ARG A 251 -22.60 -17.45 6.69
CA ARG A 251 -21.13 -17.51 6.55
C ARG A 251 -20.42 -16.92 7.76
N VAL A 252 -20.82 -15.73 8.22
CA VAL A 252 -20.23 -15.07 9.39
C VAL A 252 -20.35 -15.95 10.65
N VAL A 253 -21.53 -16.50 10.92
CA VAL A 253 -21.77 -17.37 12.08
C VAL A 253 -21.01 -18.69 11.98
N ALA A 254 -20.97 -19.29 10.79
CA ALA A 254 -20.22 -20.52 10.55
C ALA A 254 -18.72 -20.34 10.79
N ASN A 255 -18.13 -19.24 10.32
CA ASN A 255 -16.72 -18.92 10.52
C ASN A 255 -16.41 -18.62 11.99
N LEU A 256 -17.29 -17.88 12.67
CA LEU A 256 -17.18 -17.62 14.11
C LEU A 256 -17.24 -18.91 14.94
N MET A 257 -18.17 -19.81 14.61
CA MET A 257 -18.27 -21.15 15.23
C MET A 257 -17.01 -21.98 14.98
N ALA A 258 -16.54 -22.03 13.73
CA ALA A 258 -15.33 -22.76 13.35
C ALA A 258 -14.11 -22.31 14.18
N ARG A 259 -13.92 -20.99 14.32
CA ARG A 259 -12.82 -20.45 15.12
C ARG A 259 -12.98 -20.73 16.63
N GLY A 260 -14.22 -20.87 17.11
CA GLY A 260 -14.53 -21.32 18.47
C GLY A 260 -14.42 -22.83 18.71
N GLY A 261 -14.00 -23.62 17.73
CA GLY A 261 -13.87 -25.08 17.83
C GLY A 261 -15.15 -25.86 17.53
N ILE A 262 -16.18 -25.20 16.99
CA ILE A 262 -17.45 -25.83 16.58
C ILE A 262 -17.43 -26.04 15.05
N PRO A 263 -17.77 -27.22 14.51
CA PRO A 263 -17.77 -27.44 13.06
C PRO A 263 -18.61 -26.40 12.30
N SER A 264 -18.09 -25.85 11.21
CA SER A 264 -18.77 -24.83 10.39
C SER A 264 -20.14 -25.29 9.88
N ALA A 265 -20.29 -26.59 9.60
CA ALA A 265 -21.57 -27.21 9.21
C ALA A 265 -22.66 -26.98 10.26
N ILE A 266 -22.32 -27.00 11.56
CA ILE A 266 -23.27 -26.72 12.64
C ILE A 266 -23.68 -25.25 12.64
N GLY A 267 -22.76 -24.31 12.41
CA GLY A 267 -23.09 -22.89 12.30
C GLY A 267 -23.92 -22.57 11.06
N ASN A 268 -23.60 -23.20 9.93
CA ASN A 268 -24.41 -23.13 8.72
C ASN A 268 -25.82 -23.67 8.97
N GLY A 269 -25.94 -24.85 9.59
CA GLY A 269 -27.20 -25.49 9.93
C GLY A 269 -28.03 -24.70 10.94
N PHE A 270 -27.39 -24.08 11.94
CA PHE A 270 -28.05 -23.24 12.94
C PHE A 270 -28.80 -22.07 12.28
N ILE A 271 -28.14 -21.37 11.34
CA ILE A 271 -28.75 -20.25 10.62
C ILE A 271 -29.76 -20.75 9.55
N ALA A 272 -29.50 -21.88 8.90
CA ALA A 272 -30.41 -22.48 7.93
C ALA A 272 -31.72 -22.97 8.57
N VAL A 273 -31.69 -23.54 9.78
CA VAL A 273 -32.92 -23.88 10.54
C VAL A 273 -33.73 -22.63 10.85
N LYS A 274 -33.08 -21.53 11.21
CA LYS A 274 -33.78 -20.25 11.39
C LYS A 274 -34.40 -19.76 10.07
N TRP A 275 -33.67 -19.83 8.96
CA TRP A 275 -34.20 -19.48 7.64
C TRP A 275 -35.40 -20.33 7.25
N MET A 276 -35.37 -21.64 7.51
CA MET A 276 -36.50 -22.56 7.32
C MET A 276 -37.73 -22.17 8.16
N GLN A 277 -37.53 -21.71 9.40
CA GLN A 277 -38.65 -21.25 10.24
C GLN A 277 -39.32 -20.00 9.67
N GLU A 278 -38.56 -19.11 9.05
CA GLU A 278 -39.07 -17.92 8.38
C GLU A 278 -39.64 -18.23 6.99
N ASN A 279 -39.10 -19.25 6.32
CA ASN A 279 -39.44 -19.67 4.96
C ASN A 279 -39.66 -21.19 4.94
N PRO A 280 -40.84 -21.69 5.38
CA PRO A 280 -41.11 -23.11 5.60
C PRO A 280 -41.32 -23.87 4.27
N THR A 281 -40.28 -23.91 3.45
CA THR A 281 -40.21 -24.66 2.19
C THR A 281 -39.50 -26.00 2.41
N PRO A 282 -39.84 -27.06 1.64
CA PRO A 282 -39.10 -28.32 1.68
C PRO A 282 -37.60 -28.14 1.41
N GLU A 283 -37.24 -27.25 0.49
CA GLU A 283 -35.84 -26.96 0.14
C GLU A 283 -35.07 -26.37 1.31
N ALA A 284 -35.63 -25.39 2.02
CA ALA A 284 -35.02 -24.82 3.22
C ALA A 284 -34.88 -25.84 4.35
N ALA A 285 -35.84 -26.77 4.47
CA ALA A 285 -35.76 -27.85 5.46
C ALA A 285 -34.68 -28.87 5.11
N VAL A 286 -34.62 -29.31 3.84
CA VAL A 286 -33.56 -30.21 3.35
C VAL A 286 -32.19 -29.57 3.55
N GLU A 287 -32.03 -28.28 3.27
CA GLU A 287 -30.79 -27.55 3.52
C GLU A 287 -30.45 -27.53 5.03
N GLY A 288 -31.39 -27.12 5.90
CA GLY A 288 -31.16 -27.01 7.33
C GLY A 288 -30.79 -28.34 8.00
N TYR A 289 -31.58 -29.38 7.76
CA TYR A 289 -31.31 -30.73 8.32
C TYR A 289 -30.15 -31.43 7.63
N GLY A 290 -29.88 -31.13 6.35
CA GLY A 290 -28.69 -31.59 5.62
C GLY A 290 -27.41 -31.06 6.25
N LEU A 291 -27.34 -29.75 6.51
CA LEU A 291 -26.18 -29.11 7.15
C LEU A 291 -25.95 -29.59 8.60
N LEU A 292 -27.02 -29.95 9.31
CA LEU A 292 -26.94 -30.51 10.66
C LEU A 292 -26.64 -32.02 10.69
N GLY A 293 -26.59 -32.69 9.53
CA GLY A 293 -26.38 -34.15 9.44
C GLY A 293 -27.57 -34.97 9.96
N THR A 294 -28.77 -34.40 9.92
CA THR A 294 -30.02 -35.02 10.42
C THR A 294 -31.11 -35.11 9.34
N LEU A 295 -30.72 -35.06 8.06
CA LEU A 295 -31.63 -35.16 6.91
C LEU A 295 -32.44 -36.47 6.90
N ASP A 296 -31.83 -37.59 7.26
CA ASP A 296 -32.53 -38.87 7.34
C ASP A 296 -33.65 -38.86 8.39
N LYS A 297 -33.40 -38.23 9.54
CA LYS A 297 -34.42 -38.03 10.60
C LYS A 297 -35.54 -37.13 10.09
N TYR A 298 -35.21 -36.04 9.40
CA TYR A 298 -36.20 -35.15 8.79
C TYR A 298 -37.10 -35.90 7.79
N ASN A 299 -36.52 -36.66 6.87
CA ASN A 299 -37.25 -37.42 5.86
C ASN A 299 -38.17 -38.48 6.47
N ASP A 300 -37.71 -39.19 7.51
CA ASP A 300 -38.54 -40.14 8.27
C ASP A 300 -39.73 -39.44 8.93
N ILE A 301 -39.46 -38.38 9.72
CA ILE A 301 -40.51 -37.65 10.45
C ILE A 301 -41.54 -37.05 9.48
N TYR A 302 -41.07 -36.43 8.40
CA TYR A 302 -41.92 -35.84 7.36
C TYR A 302 -42.79 -36.91 6.69
N SER A 303 -42.21 -38.04 6.30
CA SER A 303 -42.94 -39.15 5.66
C SER A 303 -44.02 -39.73 6.57
N ARG A 304 -43.71 -39.90 7.86
CA ARG A 304 -44.65 -40.42 8.87
C ARG A 304 -45.80 -39.46 9.13
N ALA A 305 -45.52 -38.16 9.22
CA ALA A 305 -46.55 -37.14 9.37
C ALA A 305 -47.46 -37.08 8.13
N HIS A 306 -46.88 -37.13 6.93
CA HIS A 306 -47.64 -37.12 5.67
C HIS A 306 -48.49 -38.38 5.50
N ALA A 307 -48.01 -39.53 5.98
CA ALA A 307 -48.76 -40.78 6.03
C ALA A 307 -49.81 -40.83 7.17
N GLY A 308 -49.94 -39.78 7.98
CA GLY A 308 -50.88 -39.73 9.11
C GLY A 308 -50.54 -40.66 10.28
N GLN A 309 -49.30 -41.15 10.35
CA GLN A 309 -48.84 -42.05 11.42
C GLN A 309 -48.51 -41.32 12.73
N ILE A 310 -48.24 -40.02 12.63
CA ILE A 310 -48.07 -39.10 13.75
C ILE A 310 -48.82 -37.80 13.44
N ASP A 311 -49.32 -37.11 14.47
CA ASP A 311 -49.91 -35.79 14.30
C ASP A 311 -48.83 -34.72 14.06
N LEU A 312 -49.27 -33.56 13.56
CA LEU A 312 -48.39 -32.45 13.20
C LEU A 312 -47.65 -31.85 14.41
N ASP A 313 -48.28 -31.83 15.58
CA ASP A 313 -47.68 -31.32 16.82
C ASP A 313 -46.50 -32.20 17.24
N THR A 314 -46.69 -33.53 17.21
CA THR A 314 -45.67 -34.53 17.47
C THR A 314 -44.53 -34.43 16.45
N ALA A 315 -44.86 -34.26 15.16
CA ALA A 315 -43.86 -34.08 14.11
C ALA A 315 -43.02 -32.80 14.35
N THR A 316 -43.64 -31.69 14.75
CA THR A 316 -42.93 -30.44 15.06
C THR A 316 -41.96 -30.60 16.23
N LEU A 317 -42.36 -31.31 17.30
CA LEU A 317 -41.48 -31.57 18.43
C LEU A 317 -40.30 -32.50 18.05
N LEU A 318 -40.55 -33.54 17.25
CA LEU A 318 -39.50 -34.44 16.76
C LEU A 318 -38.51 -33.72 15.84
N LEU A 319 -39.00 -32.83 14.96
CA LEU A 319 -38.19 -31.99 14.10
C LEU A 319 -37.33 -31.01 14.92
N ALA A 320 -37.92 -30.35 15.91
CA ALA A 320 -37.18 -29.48 16.83
C ALA A 320 -36.08 -30.25 17.58
N ALA A 321 -36.37 -31.47 18.05
CA ALA A 321 -35.36 -32.33 18.68
C ALA A 321 -34.23 -32.70 17.70
N ALA A 322 -34.56 -33.11 16.48
CA ALA A 322 -33.59 -33.45 15.44
C ALA A 322 -32.69 -32.28 15.03
N ALA A 323 -33.17 -31.03 15.12
CA ALA A 323 -32.37 -29.83 14.90
C ALA A 323 -31.50 -29.48 16.12
N HIS A 324 -32.06 -29.48 17.33
CA HIS A 324 -31.36 -29.02 18.54
C HIS A 324 -30.27 -29.99 19.03
N GLU A 325 -30.46 -31.30 18.88
CA GLU A 325 -29.54 -32.32 19.35
C GLU A 325 -28.09 -32.13 18.84
N PRO A 326 -27.81 -32.02 17.52
CA PRO A 326 -26.45 -31.81 17.02
C PRO A 326 -25.86 -30.46 17.47
N ILE A 327 -26.68 -29.41 17.61
CA ILE A 327 -26.24 -28.09 18.07
C ILE A 327 -25.79 -28.15 19.53
N LEU A 328 -26.61 -28.71 20.42
CA LEU A 328 -26.28 -28.87 21.84
C LEU A 328 -25.01 -29.70 22.04
N ARG A 329 -24.86 -30.78 21.26
CA ARG A 329 -23.67 -31.63 21.29
C ARG A 329 -22.43 -30.87 20.87
N ALA A 330 -22.50 -30.11 19.79
CA ALA A 330 -21.38 -29.30 19.31
C ALA A 330 -21.02 -28.16 20.28
N LEU A 331 -22.00 -27.64 21.03
CA LEU A 331 -21.81 -26.67 22.11
C LEU A 331 -21.28 -27.29 23.42
N GLY A 332 -20.95 -28.58 23.43
CA GLY A 332 -20.36 -29.27 24.58
C GLY A 332 -21.34 -29.56 25.72
N VAL A 333 -22.66 -29.59 25.45
CA VAL A 333 -23.64 -30.02 26.45
C VAL A 333 -23.48 -31.53 26.69
N PRO A 334 -23.42 -32.01 27.96
CA PRO A 334 -23.23 -33.43 28.24
C PRO A 334 -24.35 -34.30 27.65
N GLU A 335 -24.02 -35.45 27.08
CA GLU A 335 -25.00 -36.36 26.45
C GLU A 335 -26.17 -36.79 27.36
N PRO A 336 -26.00 -37.02 28.68
CA PRO A 336 -27.13 -37.26 29.59
C PRO A 336 -28.11 -36.08 29.66
N GLU A 337 -27.59 -34.86 29.62
CA GLU A 337 -28.39 -33.64 29.65
C GLU A 337 -29.10 -33.42 28.31
N ILE A 338 -28.42 -33.64 27.18
CA ILE A 338 -29.05 -33.60 25.86
C ILE A 338 -30.24 -34.56 25.81
N ARG A 339 -30.05 -35.83 26.24
CA ARG A 339 -31.14 -36.81 26.29
C ARG A 339 -32.29 -36.35 27.17
N ARG A 340 -32.01 -35.85 28.38
CA ARG A 340 -33.04 -35.29 29.29
C ARG A 340 -33.85 -34.17 28.63
N LEU A 341 -33.18 -33.27 27.90
CA LEU A 341 -33.83 -32.16 27.20
C LEU A 341 -34.67 -32.64 26.02
N MET A 342 -34.16 -33.59 25.22
CA MET A 342 -34.89 -34.12 24.06
C MET A 342 -36.10 -34.95 24.51
N ASP A 343 -35.95 -35.83 25.49
CA ASP A 343 -37.05 -36.63 26.06
C ASP A 343 -38.11 -35.71 26.68
N GLY A 344 -37.67 -34.70 27.45
CA GLY A 344 -38.55 -33.71 28.07
C GLY A 344 -39.32 -32.85 27.05
N LEU A 345 -38.73 -32.58 25.89
CA LEU A 345 -39.37 -31.84 24.80
C LEU A 345 -40.53 -32.63 24.18
N LEU A 346 -40.43 -33.97 24.16
CA LEU A 346 -41.45 -34.88 23.63
C LEU A 346 -42.59 -35.16 24.63
N ILE A 347 -42.45 -34.78 25.89
CA ILE A 347 -43.51 -34.90 26.91
C ILE A 347 -44.55 -33.79 26.68
N PRO A 348 -45.87 -34.08 26.69
CA PRO A 348 -46.91 -33.05 26.52
C PRO A 348 -46.84 -31.92 27.57
N PRO A 349 -47.18 -30.66 27.23
CA PRO A 349 -47.01 -29.48 28.11
C PRO A 349 -47.68 -29.55 29.49
N ARG A 350 -48.66 -30.43 29.67
CA ARG A 350 -49.42 -30.60 30.92
C ARG A 350 -48.85 -31.68 31.84
N GLN A 351 -47.82 -32.39 31.43
CA GLN A 351 -47.24 -33.50 32.19
C GLN A 351 -45.95 -33.09 32.90
N SER A 352 -45.71 -33.70 34.07
CA SER A 352 -44.48 -33.50 34.84
C SER A 352 -43.27 -33.97 34.01
N GLY A 353 -42.23 -33.14 33.95
CA GLY A 353 -41.04 -33.42 33.15
C GLY A 353 -41.02 -32.77 31.76
N HIS A 354 -42.09 -32.08 31.35
CA HIS A 354 -42.08 -31.30 30.11
C HIS A 354 -41.01 -30.21 30.12
N VAL A 355 -40.22 -30.14 29.05
CA VAL A 355 -39.25 -29.08 28.80
C VAL A 355 -39.75 -28.21 27.65
N PRO A 356 -40.08 -26.93 27.90
CA PRO A 356 -40.50 -26.02 26.83
C PRO A 356 -39.40 -25.83 25.79
N GLN A 357 -39.76 -25.74 24.52
CA GLN A 357 -38.80 -25.46 23.44
C GLN A 357 -38.02 -24.16 23.69
N SER A 358 -38.65 -23.15 24.31
CA SER A 358 -37.98 -21.90 24.70
C SER A 358 -36.82 -22.14 25.66
N TYR A 359 -36.93 -23.09 26.59
CA TYR A 359 -35.86 -23.41 27.53
C TYR A 359 -34.64 -24.01 26.81
N VAL A 360 -34.86 -24.95 25.88
CA VAL A 360 -33.77 -25.54 25.08
C VAL A 360 -33.08 -24.47 24.24
N ARG A 361 -33.86 -23.59 23.62
CA ARG A 361 -33.33 -22.45 22.85
C ARG A 361 -32.53 -21.49 23.72
N ASP A 362 -33.02 -21.15 24.90
CA ASP A 362 -32.33 -20.25 25.82
C ASP A 362 -31.00 -20.86 26.30
N LEU A 363 -30.95 -22.19 26.49
CA LEU A 363 -29.69 -22.89 26.77
C LEU A 363 -28.72 -22.88 25.58
N ILE A 364 -29.19 -23.17 24.35
CA ILE A 364 -28.37 -23.08 23.13
C ILE A 364 -27.78 -21.68 23.02
N ASN A 365 -28.60 -20.66 23.24
CA ASN A 365 -28.22 -19.26 23.22
C ASN A 365 -27.17 -18.91 24.26
N GLU A 366 -27.36 -19.36 25.50
CA GLU A 366 -26.39 -19.17 26.58
C GLU A 366 -25.03 -19.78 26.22
N LYS A 367 -25.02 -21.05 25.77
CA LYS A 367 -23.79 -21.76 25.40
C LYS A 367 -23.12 -21.15 24.18
N TRP A 368 -23.89 -20.79 23.16
CA TRP A 368 -23.38 -20.11 21.98
C TRP A 368 -22.76 -18.76 22.33
N ASN A 369 -23.43 -17.95 23.15
CA ASN A 369 -22.92 -16.65 23.58
C ASN A 369 -21.59 -16.78 24.34
N ASP A 370 -21.45 -17.80 25.19
CA ASP A 370 -20.19 -18.07 25.88
C ASP A 370 -19.06 -18.40 24.88
N VAL A 371 -19.31 -19.30 23.92
CA VAL A 371 -18.32 -19.65 22.89
C VAL A 371 -17.99 -18.45 22.01
N ALA A 372 -18.99 -17.82 21.41
CA ALA A 372 -18.83 -16.67 20.53
C ALA A 372 -18.07 -15.54 21.22
N THR A 373 -18.39 -15.26 22.49
CA THR A 373 -17.66 -14.26 23.25
C THR A 373 -16.22 -14.66 23.44
N ARG A 374 -15.94 -15.84 23.98
CA ARG A 374 -14.56 -16.27 24.22
C ARG A 374 -13.72 -16.21 22.94
N THR A 375 -14.31 -16.58 21.82
CA THR A 375 -13.67 -16.50 20.50
C THR A 375 -13.41 -15.05 20.07
N LEU A 376 -14.40 -14.16 20.10
CA LEU A 376 -14.23 -12.76 19.73
C LEU A 376 -13.25 -12.04 20.65
N ILE A 377 -13.34 -12.29 21.95
CA ILE A 377 -12.40 -11.76 22.94
C ILE A 377 -10.97 -12.17 22.59
N ARG A 378 -10.75 -13.46 22.34
CA ARG A 378 -9.42 -14.00 22.08
C ARG A 378 -8.83 -13.56 20.74
N HIS A 379 -9.64 -13.54 19.69
CA HIS A 379 -9.14 -13.38 18.32
C HIS A 379 -9.33 -11.95 17.78
N VAL A 380 -10.39 -11.24 18.20
CA VAL A 380 -10.66 -9.87 17.74
C VAL A 380 -10.15 -8.85 18.75
N PHE A 381 -10.52 -9.00 20.02
CA PHE A 381 -10.33 -7.93 21.00
C PHE A 381 -9.01 -8.01 21.78
N HIS A 382 -8.40 -9.19 21.94
CA HIS A 382 -7.11 -9.32 22.61
C HIS A 382 -6.03 -8.54 21.84
N GLY A 383 -5.37 -7.60 22.51
CA GLY A 383 -4.45 -6.64 21.91
C GLY A 383 -5.11 -5.56 21.06
N PHE A 384 -6.43 -5.33 21.18
CA PHE A 384 -7.13 -4.30 20.41
C PHE A 384 -6.77 -2.92 20.94
N ARG A 385 -6.40 -2.00 20.05
CA ARG A 385 -5.87 -0.68 20.42
C ARG A 385 -6.84 0.43 20.06
N PHE A 386 -6.95 1.39 20.96
CA PHE A 386 -7.68 2.64 20.76
C PHE A 386 -6.70 3.80 20.70
N SER A 387 -6.84 4.61 19.66
CA SER A 387 -6.01 5.78 19.38
C SER A 387 -6.31 6.96 20.30
N ASN A 388 -5.41 7.94 20.31
CA ASN A 388 -5.57 9.21 21.03
C ASN A 388 -6.90 9.86 20.65
N GLY A 389 -7.17 10.06 19.37
CA GLY A 389 -8.37 10.75 18.92
C GLY A 389 -9.66 10.05 19.29
N TYR A 390 -9.66 8.71 19.28
CA TYR A 390 -10.80 7.93 19.73
C TYR A 390 -11.08 8.11 21.22
N LEU A 391 -10.04 7.99 22.05
CA LEU A 391 -10.18 8.10 23.49
C LEU A 391 -10.48 9.55 23.91
N SER A 392 -9.85 10.54 23.28
CA SER A 392 -10.12 11.96 23.49
C SER A 392 -11.59 12.30 23.20
N ALA A 393 -12.16 11.75 22.11
CA ALA A 393 -13.59 11.88 21.83
C ALA A 393 -14.47 11.16 22.88
N MET A 394 -14.14 9.91 23.25
CA MET A 394 -14.88 9.12 24.24
C MET A 394 -14.95 9.80 25.61
N TYR A 395 -13.86 10.46 26.02
CA TYR A 395 -13.73 11.15 27.30
C TYR A 395 -14.07 12.64 27.24
N SER A 396 -14.30 13.19 26.04
CA SER A 396 -14.51 14.63 25.82
C SER A 396 -13.40 15.47 26.44
N VAL A 397 -12.15 15.06 26.18
CA VAL A 397 -10.91 15.71 26.65
C VAL A 397 -10.12 16.21 25.44
N PRO A 398 -9.33 17.29 25.59
CA PRO A 398 -8.45 17.73 24.52
C PRO A 398 -7.41 16.64 24.20
N PRO A 399 -6.84 16.63 22.97
CA PRO A 399 -5.75 15.74 22.65
C PRO A 399 -4.55 15.99 23.56
N VAL A 400 -3.86 14.90 23.93
CA VAL A 400 -2.59 15.00 24.64
C VAL A 400 -1.56 15.66 23.72
N THR A 401 -0.88 16.70 24.20
CA THR A 401 0.19 17.36 23.44
C THR A 401 1.55 17.04 24.04
N SER A 402 2.56 16.99 23.17
CA SER A 402 3.97 16.82 23.49
C SER A 402 4.73 18.06 23.03
N GLY A 403 5.56 18.60 23.91
CA GLY A 403 6.49 19.67 23.55
C GLY A 403 7.68 19.10 22.79
N VAL A 404 8.13 19.81 21.76
CA VAL A 404 9.34 19.45 21.02
C VAL A 404 10.54 20.14 21.65
N ARG A 405 11.58 19.37 21.96
CA ARG A 405 12.86 19.89 22.47
C ARG A 405 13.97 19.54 21.49
N LEU A 406 14.68 20.57 21.04
CA LEU A 406 15.83 20.45 20.15
C LEU A 406 17.10 20.79 20.92
N GLY A 407 18.12 19.96 20.80
CA GLY A 407 19.48 20.24 21.26
C GLY A 407 20.40 20.41 20.06
N GLY A 408 21.04 21.58 19.98
CA GLY A 408 22.09 21.87 19.02
C GLY A 408 21.67 22.67 17.80
N ASN A 409 20.84 22.09 16.93
CA ASN A 409 20.42 22.69 15.67
C ASN A 409 19.04 23.39 15.76
N PRO A 410 18.77 24.42 14.93
CA PRO A 410 17.51 25.17 14.95
C PRO A 410 16.34 24.37 14.36
N PRO A 411 15.06 24.79 14.55
CA PRO A 411 13.89 24.08 14.02
C PRO A 411 13.84 23.96 12.49
N ASP A 412 14.47 24.86 11.75
CA ASP A 412 14.53 24.85 10.28
C ASP A 412 15.71 24.05 9.72
N SER A 413 16.43 23.31 10.57
CA SER A 413 17.48 22.37 10.20
C SER A 413 16.90 21.12 9.50
N PRO A 414 17.36 20.76 8.29
CA PRO A 414 17.06 19.47 7.68
C PRO A 414 17.37 18.27 8.56
N LEU A 415 18.43 18.35 9.38
CA LEU A 415 18.78 17.28 10.32
C LEU A 415 17.76 17.16 11.46
N MET A 416 17.33 18.28 12.06
CA MET A 416 16.26 18.26 13.07
C MET A 416 14.94 17.78 12.50
N ARG A 417 14.65 18.11 11.24
CA ARG A 417 13.46 17.62 10.54
C ARG A 417 13.50 16.10 10.37
N ALA A 418 14.61 15.55 9.89
CA ALA A 418 14.80 14.10 9.79
C ALA A 418 14.62 13.41 11.15
N PHE A 419 15.10 14.04 12.24
CA PHE A 419 14.95 13.50 13.58
C PHE A 419 13.49 13.50 14.05
N PHE A 420 12.79 14.61 13.84
CA PHE A 420 11.38 14.74 14.17
C PHE A 420 10.54 13.70 13.42
N ASP A 421 10.67 13.61 12.10
CA ASP A 421 9.87 12.71 11.27
C ASP A 421 10.09 11.24 11.66
N ALA A 422 11.34 10.85 11.92
CA ALA A 422 11.66 9.48 12.30
C ALA A 422 11.16 9.08 13.70
N ASP A 423 11.31 9.95 14.71
CA ASP A 423 10.77 9.66 16.04
C ASP A 423 9.24 9.67 16.02
N TYR A 424 8.61 10.59 15.29
CA TYR A 424 7.15 10.68 15.17
C TYR A 424 6.56 9.44 14.48
N ALA A 425 7.23 8.95 13.42
CA ALA A 425 6.90 7.67 12.79
C ALA A 425 7.07 6.49 13.76
N LEU A 426 8.18 6.41 14.53
CA LEU A 426 8.38 5.36 15.53
C LEU A 426 7.27 5.38 16.60
N LYS A 427 6.82 6.55 17.02
CA LYS A 427 5.69 6.65 17.96
C LYS A 427 4.40 6.14 17.35
N TYR A 428 4.11 6.48 16.09
CA TYR A 428 2.96 5.91 15.39
C TYR A 428 3.04 4.37 15.30
N ILE A 429 4.19 3.81 14.92
CA ILE A 429 4.43 2.36 14.84
C ILE A 429 4.14 1.68 16.19
N THR A 430 4.73 2.21 17.26
CA THR A 430 4.63 1.61 18.60
C THR A 430 3.29 1.84 19.30
N SER A 431 2.46 2.76 18.81
CA SER A 431 1.17 3.13 19.45
C SER A 431 -0.07 2.85 18.60
N ALA A 432 -0.16 3.40 17.40
CA ALA A 432 -1.41 3.58 16.66
C ALA A 432 -1.46 2.86 15.30
N ALA A 433 -0.35 2.29 14.81
CA ALA A 433 -0.32 1.60 13.52
C ALA A 433 -1.35 0.46 13.47
N PRO A 434 -2.44 0.55 12.67
CA PRO A 434 -3.62 -0.31 12.77
C PRO A 434 -3.38 -1.77 12.40
N GLY A 435 -2.21 -2.11 11.85
CA GLY A 435 -1.91 -3.46 11.39
C GLY A 435 -0.87 -4.21 12.20
N GLY A 436 -0.10 -3.52 13.06
CA GLY A 436 1.16 -4.08 13.57
C GLY A 436 2.15 -4.44 12.46
N GLU A 437 1.90 -4.03 11.21
CA GLU A 437 2.80 -4.25 10.08
C GLU A 437 4.13 -3.57 10.40
N ALA A 438 5.21 -4.35 10.35
CA ALA A 438 6.55 -4.03 10.82
C ALA A 438 6.79 -4.08 12.36
N LEU A 439 5.80 -4.49 13.17
CA LEU A 439 6.04 -4.82 14.57
C LEU A 439 6.63 -6.23 14.72
N PRO A 440 7.45 -6.47 15.76
CA PRO A 440 7.97 -7.79 16.04
C PRO A 440 6.85 -8.79 16.28
N ASP A 441 6.85 -9.89 15.53
CA ASP A 441 5.82 -10.93 15.56
C ASP A 441 4.38 -10.38 15.38
N ASP A 442 4.23 -9.23 14.71
CA ASP A 442 2.96 -8.49 14.56
C ASP A 442 2.29 -8.13 15.90
N MET A 443 3.06 -8.11 16.99
CA MET A 443 2.59 -7.85 18.33
C MET A 443 2.89 -6.42 18.77
N SER A 444 1.89 -5.76 19.36
CA SER A 444 2.18 -4.58 20.20
C SER A 444 3.00 -4.99 21.43
N PHE A 445 3.72 -4.03 22.03
CA PHE A 445 4.47 -4.30 23.27
C PHE A 445 3.61 -4.93 24.36
N HIS A 446 2.32 -4.59 24.45
CA HIS A 446 1.43 -5.18 25.46
C HIS A 446 1.06 -6.62 25.18
N GLN A 447 0.83 -6.97 23.92
CA GLN A 447 0.66 -8.38 23.54
C GLN A 447 1.95 -9.14 23.84
N TYR A 448 3.10 -8.60 23.43
CA TYR A 448 4.41 -9.16 23.74
C TYR A 448 4.61 -9.35 25.26
N LEU A 449 4.30 -8.33 26.07
CA LEU A 449 4.41 -8.38 27.52
C LEU A 449 3.48 -9.43 28.14
N ALA A 450 2.22 -9.48 27.69
CA ALA A 450 1.23 -10.44 28.14
C ALA A 450 1.65 -11.88 27.83
N ASP A 451 2.16 -12.12 26.62
CA ASP A 451 2.65 -13.43 26.18
C ASP A 451 3.89 -13.86 26.97
N ARG A 452 4.84 -12.96 27.18
CA ARG A 452 6.01 -13.22 28.04
C ARG A 452 5.60 -13.48 29.49
N ALA A 453 4.62 -12.76 30.01
CA ALA A 453 4.11 -12.96 31.36
C ALA A 453 3.39 -14.31 31.49
N ALA A 454 2.62 -14.72 30.49
CA ALA A 454 1.99 -16.02 30.43
C ALA A 454 3.03 -17.15 30.41
N ALA A 455 4.04 -17.04 29.53
CA ALA A 455 5.13 -18.01 29.45
C ALA A 455 5.94 -18.12 30.76
N ALA A 456 6.09 -17.01 31.49
CA ALA A 456 6.79 -16.97 32.78
C ALA A 456 5.92 -17.38 33.99
N GLY A 457 4.63 -17.65 33.81
CA GLY A 457 3.69 -17.91 34.91
C GLY A 457 3.42 -16.68 35.80
N ARG A 458 3.50 -15.47 35.23
CA ARG A 458 3.45 -14.17 35.93
C ARG A 458 2.27 -13.28 35.54
N VAL A 459 1.23 -13.81 34.92
CA VAL A 459 0.07 -13.05 34.37
C VAL A 459 -0.57 -12.05 35.36
N GLY A 460 -0.56 -12.34 36.67
CA GLY A 460 -1.11 -11.46 37.72
C GLY A 460 -0.13 -10.47 38.36
N ARG A 461 1.10 -10.32 37.84
CA ARG A 461 2.15 -9.45 38.40
C ARG A 461 2.61 -8.34 37.46
N LEU A 462 1.87 -8.11 36.38
CA LEU A 462 2.13 -6.99 35.49
C LEU A 462 1.70 -5.67 36.14
N PRO A 463 2.43 -4.56 35.91
CA PRO A 463 1.97 -3.25 36.34
C PRO A 463 0.60 -2.95 35.72
N ALA A 464 -0.30 -2.40 36.53
CA ALA A 464 -1.67 -2.06 36.09
C ALA A 464 -1.67 -0.88 35.11
N ALA A 465 -0.69 0.00 35.26
CA ALA A 465 -0.39 1.11 34.37
C ALA A 465 1.11 1.43 34.39
N GLY A 466 1.62 1.96 33.28
CA GLY A 466 2.96 2.48 33.18
C GLY A 466 3.10 3.52 32.07
N VAL A 467 4.17 4.31 32.15
CA VAL A 467 4.60 5.21 31.07
C VAL A 467 5.93 4.68 30.55
N ASN A 468 5.97 4.36 29.26
CA ASN A 468 7.18 3.89 28.59
C ASN A 468 7.72 4.96 27.66
N ARG A 469 9.05 5.04 27.58
CA ARG A 469 9.74 5.79 26.53
C ARG A 469 10.31 4.81 25.53
N TYR A 470 10.15 5.13 24.25
CA TYR A 470 10.98 4.56 23.19
C TYR A 470 11.78 5.69 22.57
N TRP A 471 13.08 5.53 22.40
CA TRP A 471 13.90 6.51 21.72
C TRP A 471 14.90 5.83 20.80
N ILE A 472 15.39 6.59 19.84
CA ILE A 472 16.38 6.13 18.87
C ILE A 472 17.74 6.66 19.32
N GLY A 473 18.75 5.81 19.26
CA GLY A 473 20.13 6.24 19.41
C GLY A 473 21.01 5.57 18.38
N PRO A 474 22.32 5.91 18.40
CA PRO A 474 23.25 5.38 17.44
C PRO A 474 23.29 3.85 17.51
N GLY A 475 23.18 3.22 16.35
CA GLY A 475 23.62 1.85 16.16
C GLY A 475 25.06 1.85 15.65
N ARG A 476 25.52 0.77 15.00
CA ARG A 476 26.90 0.69 14.54
C ARG A 476 27.03 1.30 13.13
N VAL A 477 27.88 2.31 12.96
CA VAL A 477 28.29 2.78 11.64
C VAL A 477 29.70 2.29 11.34
N VAL A 478 29.82 1.47 10.31
CA VAL A 478 31.10 0.91 9.88
C VAL A 478 31.61 1.70 8.67
N MET A 479 32.74 2.36 8.85
CA MET A 479 33.41 3.15 7.83
C MET A 479 34.80 2.57 7.55
N ASP A 480 35.17 2.49 6.28
CA ASP A 480 36.54 2.23 5.89
C ASP A 480 37.25 3.58 5.69
N ASP A 481 38.32 3.80 6.44
CA ASP A 481 39.20 4.95 6.24
C ASP A 481 40.08 4.72 5.01
N LEU A 482 39.95 5.61 4.02
CA LEU A 482 40.72 5.58 2.80
C LEU A 482 42.07 6.32 2.95
N GLY A 483 42.51 6.60 4.18
CA GLY A 483 43.86 7.02 4.50
C GLY A 483 44.29 8.30 3.79
N ALA A 484 45.32 8.20 2.94
CA ALA A 484 45.87 9.33 2.22
C ALA A 484 44.87 9.98 1.25
N SER A 485 43.86 9.23 0.80
CA SER A 485 42.80 9.71 -0.07
C SER A 485 41.80 10.64 0.61
N THR A 486 41.92 10.86 1.93
CA THR A 486 41.07 11.78 2.70
C THR A 486 39.58 11.57 2.43
N GLY A 487 39.15 10.31 2.57
CA GLY A 487 37.76 9.93 2.39
C GLY A 487 37.39 8.69 3.18
N VAL A 488 36.09 8.41 3.21
CA VAL A 488 35.52 7.24 3.87
C VAL A 488 34.55 6.50 2.94
N ARG A 489 34.55 5.17 3.05
CA ARG A 489 33.50 4.32 2.47
C ARG A 489 32.58 3.82 3.58
N PHE A 490 31.27 3.99 3.42
CA PHE A 490 30.27 3.45 4.33
C PHE A 490 29.94 2.01 3.96
N ARG A 491 30.20 1.06 4.87
CA ARG A 491 29.82 -0.34 4.69
C ARG A 491 28.42 -0.64 5.19
N SER A 492 28.15 -0.25 6.43
CA SER A 492 26.85 -0.46 7.07
C SER A 492 26.57 0.66 8.07
N ALA A 493 25.28 0.89 8.31
CA ALA A 493 24.79 1.75 9.36
C ALA A 493 23.58 1.05 9.97
N ASP A 494 23.70 0.68 11.23
CA ASP A 494 22.60 0.13 12.02
C ASP A 494 22.04 1.26 12.89
N VAL A 495 20.77 1.16 13.24
CA VAL A 495 20.11 2.09 14.18
C VAL A 495 19.66 1.28 15.38
N ARG A 496 19.74 1.86 16.59
CA ARG A 496 19.29 1.19 17.81
C ARG A 496 18.03 1.84 18.37
N ILE A 497 16.99 1.05 18.57
CA ILE A 497 15.82 1.44 19.34
C ILE A 497 16.01 1.01 20.79
N MET A 498 15.79 1.94 21.71
CA MET A 498 15.90 1.74 23.14
C MET A 498 14.57 2.00 23.83
N ALA A 499 14.38 1.41 25.00
CA ALA A 499 13.19 1.62 25.80
C ALA A 499 13.52 1.70 27.29
N GLU A 500 12.71 2.44 28.03
CA GLU A 500 12.81 2.51 29.49
C GLU A 500 11.42 2.79 30.10
N PRO A 501 11.14 2.24 31.30
CA PRO A 501 9.97 2.65 32.06
C PRO A 501 10.26 3.97 32.78
N LEU A 502 9.35 4.93 32.65
CA LEU A 502 9.43 6.23 33.32
C LEU A 502 8.64 6.23 34.63
N GLU A 503 7.46 5.61 34.60
CA GLU A 503 6.64 5.32 35.76
C GLU A 503 6.11 3.89 35.64
N SER A 504 6.24 3.08 36.69
CA SER A 504 5.51 1.82 36.87
C SER A 504 4.68 1.92 38.15
N ARG A 505 3.38 1.60 38.06
CA ARG A 505 2.49 1.56 39.24
C ARG A 505 1.95 0.16 39.47
N GLY A 506 1.98 -0.27 40.73
CA GLY A 506 1.33 -1.50 41.19
C GLY A 506 2.16 -2.78 41.09
N SER A 507 3.44 -2.71 40.72
CA SER A 507 4.38 -3.85 40.68
C SER A 507 5.30 -3.90 41.90
N ASP A 508 5.70 -5.11 42.29
CA ASP A 508 6.84 -5.31 43.20
C ASP A 508 8.17 -5.18 42.42
N ALA A 509 9.31 -5.16 43.12
CA ALA A 509 10.63 -5.05 42.48
C ALA A 509 10.90 -6.15 41.43
N ALA A 510 10.32 -7.33 41.61
CA ALA A 510 10.44 -8.44 40.66
C ALA A 510 9.59 -8.23 39.40
N GLY A 511 8.40 -7.63 39.54
CA GLY A 511 7.55 -7.17 38.45
C GLY A 511 8.18 -6.03 37.66
N ASP A 512 8.79 -5.06 38.35
CA ASP A 512 9.53 -3.96 37.70
C ASP A 512 10.72 -4.48 36.89
N GLY A 513 11.51 -5.40 37.47
CA GLY A 513 12.63 -6.03 36.77
C GLY A 513 12.18 -6.81 35.53
N PHE A 514 11.07 -7.55 35.64
CA PHE A 514 10.49 -8.26 34.50
C PHE A 514 9.98 -7.30 33.42
N PHE A 515 9.31 -6.21 33.81
CA PHE A 515 8.80 -5.22 32.88
C PHE A 515 9.93 -4.53 32.11
N ARG A 516 11.03 -4.15 32.77
CA ARG A 516 12.24 -3.64 32.10
C ARG A 516 12.80 -4.65 31.12
N GLN A 517 12.96 -5.90 31.52
CA GLN A 517 13.46 -6.96 30.63
C GLN A 517 12.55 -7.17 29.41
N ALA A 518 11.24 -7.09 29.59
CA ALA A 518 10.28 -7.19 28.48
C ALA A 518 10.37 -5.97 27.55
N LEU A 519 10.50 -4.76 28.10
CA LEU A 519 10.71 -3.53 27.32
C LEU A 519 12.00 -3.61 26.50
N ASP A 520 13.11 -4.00 27.13
CA ASP A 520 14.41 -4.17 26.46
C ASP A 520 14.31 -5.23 25.34
N GLY A 521 13.65 -6.36 25.64
CA GLY A 521 13.44 -7.42 24.65
C GLY A 521 12.60 -6.95 23.46
N TYR A 522 11.56 -6.15 23.70
CA TYR A 522 10.73 -5.60 22.65
C TYR A 522 11.46 -4.51 21.83
N ALA A 523 12.21 -3.63 22.48
CA ALA A 523 13.06 -2.64 21.81
C ALA A 523 14.15 -3.30 20.96
N GLY A 524 14.75 -4.38 21.45
CA GLY A 524 15.68 -5.22 20.68
C GLY A 524 15.01 -5.87 19.46
N ALA A 525 13.76 -6.31 19.61
CA ALA A 525 13.01 -6.88 18.49
C ALA A 525 12.62 -5.79 17.46
N LEU A 526 12.25 -4.58 17.89
CA LEU A 526 12.04 -3.43 17.01
C LEU A 526 13.32 -3.03 16.27
N THR A 527 14.47 -3.08 16.97
CA THR A 527 15.78 -2.85 16.36
C THR A 527 16.07 -3.87 15.26
N SER A 528 15.80 -5.16 15.49
CA SER A 528 15.94 -6.20 14.47
C SER A 528 15.00 -6.03 13.28
N ALA A 529 13.80 -5.48 13.51
CA ALA A 529 12.81 -5.19 12.47
C ALA A 529 12.98 -3.81 11.82
N TYR A 530 14.05 -3.08 12.13
CA TYR A 530 14.21 -1.67 11.71
C TYR A 530 14.21 -1.51 10.19
N ASP A 531 14.89 -2.40 9.46
CA ASP A 531 14.95 -2.32 8.00
C ASP A 531 13.58 -2.57 7.33
N ASP A 532 12.75 -3.42 7.93
CA ASP A 532 11.38 -3.65 7.48
C ASP A 532 10.52 -2.40 7.74
N CYS A 533 10.67 -1.81 8.94
CA CYS A 533 10.05 -0.54 9.27
C CYS A 533 10.49 0.56 8.30
N ALA A 534 11.78 0.68 7.99
CA ALA A 534 12.30 1.73 7.12
C ALA A 534 11.84 1.60 5.67
N ARG A 535 11.59 0.38 5.18
CA ARG A 535 10.97 0.15 3.85
C ARG A 535 9.50 0.55 3.82
N GLN A 536 8.80 0.47 4.95
CA GLN A 536 7.42 0.90 5.07
C GLN A 536 7.29 2.40 5.35
N TYR A 537 8.17 2.94 6.20
CA TYR A 537 8.19 4.30 6.74
C TYR A 537 9.53 4.98 6.39
N PRO A 538 9.58 5.70 5.25
CA PRO A 538 10.83 6.23 4.69
C PRO A 538 11.64 7.15 5.61
N SER A 539 10.98 7.88 6.52
CA SER A 539 11.64 8.74 7.51
C SER A 539 12.66 8.01 8.39
N LEU A 540 12.43 6.73 8.69
CA LEU A 540 13.40 5.90 9.41
C LEU A 540 14.66 5.66 8.55
N HIS A 541 14.52 5.46 7.24
CA HIS A 541 15.69 5.37 6.37
C HIS A 541 16.48 6.68 6.34
N VAL A 542 15.80 7.83 6.26
CA VAL A 542 16.45 9.15 6.30
C VAL A 542 17.23 9.33 7.61
N LEU A 543 16.72 8.84 8.74
CA LEU A 543 17.46 8.85 10.00
C LEU A 543 18.72 7.97 9.96
N ARG A 544 18.63 6.74 9.46
CA ARG A 544 19.80 5.84 9.30
C ARG A 544 20.89 6.48 8.44
N GLU A 545 20.51 7.20 7.40
CA GLU A 545 21.44 7.93 6.55
C GLU A 545 21.98 9.21 7.23
N SER A 546 21.16 9.88 8.04
CA SER A 546 21.60 11.00 8.89
C SER A 546 22.64 10.56 9.93
N GLU A 547 22.55 9.32 10.44
CA GLU A 547 23.55 8.74 11.33
C GLU A 547 24.92 8.56 10.64
N LYS A 548 24.95 8.14 9.37
CA LYS A 548 26.19 8.15 8.56
C LYS A 548 26.78 9.56 8.42
N VAL A 549 25.92 10.54 8.19
CA VAL A 549 26.33 11.96 8.06
C VAL A 549 26.90 12.49 9.37
N LEU A 550 26.33 12.12 10.51
CA LEU A 550 26.87 12.46 11.83
C LEU A 550 28.22 11.78 12.09
N ALA A 551 28.35 10.49 11.73
CA ALA A 551 29.62 9.80 11.80
C ALA A 551 30.70 10.48 10.95
N LEU A 552 30.32 10.93 9.74
CA LEU A 552 31.19 11.70 8.84
C LEU A 552 31.62 13.03 9.47
N ALA A 553 30.69 13.82 10.00
CA ALA A 553 30.99 15.12 10.62
C ALA A 553 31.98 14.98 11.79
N ARG A 554 31.82 13.92 12.59
CA ARG A 554 32.73 13.59 13.70
C ARG A 554 34.08 13.12 13.22
N TRP A 555 34.14 12.30 12.17
CA TRP A 555 35.39 11.91 11.52
C TRP A 555 36.15 13.13 10.96
N VAL A 556 35.46 14.04 10.25
CA VAL A 556 36.01 15.31 9.73
C VAL A 556 36.60 16.15 10.86
N ARG A 557 35.83 16.38 11.93
CA ARG A 557 36.28 17.17 13.10
C ARG A 557 37.49 16.54 13.79
N ARG A 558 37.49 15.22 13.98
CA ARG A 558 38.61 14.49 14.60
C ARG A 558 39.87 14.54 13.74
N GLY A 559 39.72 14.50 12.41
CA GLY A 559 40.82 14.65 11.45
C GLY A 559 41.34 16.07 11.31
N GLY A 560 40.67 17.07 11.90
CA GLY A 560 41.02 18.48 11.72
C GLY A 560 40.84 18.98 10.29
N LEU A 561 39.98 18.30 9.50
CA LEU A 561 39.74 18.63 8.10
C LEU A 561 38.85 19.87 8.01
N ARG A 562 39.19 20.79 7.11
CA ARG A 562 38.32 21.91 6.76
C ARG A 562 37.36 21.45 5.69
N VAL A 563 36.10 21.84 5.82
CA VAL A 563 35.04 21.47 4.88
C VAL A 563 34.33 22.73 4.41
N ASP A 564 34.16 22.86 3.10
CA ASP A 564 33.34 23.85 2.43
C ASP A 564 32.21 23.13 1.69
N LEU A 565 30.96 23.46 2.05
CA LEU A 565 29.75 22.89 1.48
C LEU A 565 29.00 23.89 0.58
N GLY A 566 29.51 25.11 0.45
CA GLY A 566 28.77 26.20 -0.20
C GLY A 566 27.52 26.64 0.57
N ALA A 567 26.54 27.20 -0.14
CA ALA A 567 25.27 27.60 0.44
C ALA A 567 24.38 26.37 0.69
N THR A 568 23.96 26.17 1.94
CA THR A 568 23.04 25.10 2.32
C THR A 568 21.61 25.59 2.51
N GLY A 569 20.67 24.70 2.21
CA GLY A 569 19.23 24.94 2.33
C GLY A 569 18.72 24.85 3.76
N ARG A 570 17.52 25.38 3.97
CA ARG A 570 16.71 25.16 5.17
C ARG A 570 15.66 24.10 4.86
N ALA A 571 15.19 23.39 5.88
CA ALA A 571 14.06 22.50 5.74
C ALA A 571 12.84 23.29 5.25
N ALA A 572 12.17 22.79 4.20
CA ALA A 572 10.97 23.43 3.66
C ALA A 572 9.85 23.55 4.70
N ARG A 573 9.82 22.61 5.65
CA ARG A 573 8.87 22.56 6.77
C ARG A 573 9.66 22.50 8.08
N PRO A 574 9.77 23.62 8.82
CA PRO A 574 10.41 23.62 10.13
C PRO A 574 9.76 22.63 11.08
N VAL A 575 10.53 22.15 12.06
CA VAL A 575 10.01 21.32 13.14
C VAL A 575 9.05 22.16 14.00
N PRO A 576 7.81 21.70 14.24
CA PRO A 576 6.86 22.44 15.08
C PRO A 576 7.31 22.47 16.55
N GLU A 577 6.89 23.50 17.29
CA GLU A 577 7.20 23.61 18.73
C GLU A 577 6.44 22.58 19.58
N ARG A 578 5.25 22.18 19.11
CA ARG A 578 4.36 21.23 19.79
C ARG A 578 3.65 20.36 18.75
N VAL A 579 3.36 19.12 19.13
CA VAL A 579 2.52 18.20 18.36
C VAL A 579 1.61 17.42 19.28
N GLU A 580 0.58 16.80 18.72
CA GLU A 580 -0.20 15.79 19.42
C GLU A 580 0.69 14.57 19.73
N GLY A 581 0.72 14.20 21.01
CA GLY A 581 1.40 13.02 21.51
C GLY A 581 0.55 11.75 21.28
N PHE A 582 1.17 10.59 21.41
CA PHE A 582 0.50 9.32 21.13
C PHE A 582 0.15 8.54 22.38
N TRP A 583 -1.01 8.78 22.99
CA TRP A 583 -1.51 7.86 24.02
C TRP A 583 -2.55 6.89 23.43
N GLY A 584 -2.75 5.77 24.11
CA GLY A 584 -3.72 4.78 23.65
C GLY A 584 -4.15 3.85 24.77
N LEU A 585 -5.10 2.98 24.45
CA LEU A 585 -5.59 1.95 25.33
C LEU A 585 -5.46 0.62 24.59
N THR A 586 -4.80 -0.37 25.20
CA THR A 586 -4.75 -1.73 24.63
C THR A 586 -5.60 -2.67 25.46
N TYR A 587 -6.60 -3.29 24.85
CA TYR A 587 -7.43 -4.29 25.53
C TYR A 587 -6.69 -5.62 25.55
N LEU A 588 -6.24 -6.09 26.71
CA LEU A 588 -5.60 -7.40 26.86
C LEU A 588 -6.51 -8.38 27.57
N VAL A 589 -6.37 -9.65 27.22
CA VAL A 589 -7.16 -10.74 27.79
C VAL A 589 -6.18 -11.75 28.37
N ALA A 590 -6.14 -11.85 29.70
CA ALA A 590 -5.37 -12.88 30.38
C ALA A 590 -5.94 -14.29 30.12
N PRO A 591 -5.10 -15.34 30.03
CA PRO A 591 -5.55 -16.73 29.90
C PRO A 591 -6.50 -17.19 31.03
N ALA A 592 -6.41 -16.58 32.22
CA ALA A 592 -7.26 -16.86 33.37
C ALA A 592 -8.47 -15.92 33.52
N GLY A 593 -8.70 -14.99 32.58
CA GLY A 593 -9.85 -14.06 32.59
C GLY A 593 -9.70 -12.81 33.48
N ASP A 594 -8.54 -12.62 34.12
CA ASP A 594 -8.22 -11.47 34.96
C ASP A 594 -6.94 -10.79 34.49
N THR A 595 -7.09 -9.71 33.71
CA THR A 595 -6.45 -8.38 33.84
C THR A 595 -6.74 -7.55 32.59
N ASP A 596 -7.33 -6.37 32.78
CA ASP A 596 -7.38 -5.30 31.79
C ASP A 596 -6.17 -4.38 32.06
N THR A 597 -5.26 -4.16 31.11
CA THR A 597 -4.09 -3.29 31.32
C THR A 597 -4.16 -2.08 30.40
N MET A 598 -4.09 -0.86 30.96
CA MET A 598 -4.03 0.38 30.18
C MET A 598 -2.65 1.00 30.31
N VAL A 599 -2.14 1.59 29.23
CA VAL A 599 -0.79 2.14 29.21
C VAL A 599 -0.75 3.45 28.45
N PHE A 600 0.05 4.37 28.97
CA PHE A 600 0.27 5.67 28.39
C PHE A 600 1.62 5.68 27.66
N TRP A 601 1.64 6.19 26.42
CA TRP A 601 2.88 6.43 25.68
C TRP A 601 3.00 7.93 25.47
N MET A 602 4.03 8.56 26.01
CA MET A 602 4.12 10.02 25.89
C MET A 602 5.55 10.52 25.70
N GLN A 603 6.53 9.63 25.54
CA GLN A 603 7.94 10.04 25.52
C GLN A 603 8.75 9.41 24.40
N GLY A 604 9.51 10.25 23.74
CA GLY A 604 10.35 9.94 22.58
C GLY A 604 11.66 10.67 22.53
N GLY A 605 12.40 10.42 21.47
CA GLY A 605 13.56 11.21 21.13
C GLY A 605 14.56 10.48 20.27
N ILE A 606 15.53 11.25 19.84
CA ILE A 606 16.72 10.81 19.16
C ILE A 606 17.90 11.44 19.87
N THR A 607 18.87 10.64 20.30
CA THR A 607 20.07 11.18 20.94
C THR A 607 21.32 10.72 20.23
N PHE A 608 22.15 11.71 19.88
CA PHE A 608 23.56 11.55 19.53
C PHE A 608 24.41 12.45 20.44
N ASP A 609 24.01 12.66 21.69
CA ASP A 609 24.78 13.47 22.64
C ASP A 609 26.22 12.96 22.86
N GLU A 610 27.05 13.77 23.53
CA GLU A 610 28.41 13.40 23.90
C GLU A 610 28.46 12.17 24.83
N GLU A 611 27.39 11.92 25.61
CA GLU A 611 27.32 10.79 26.55
C GLU A 611 27.24 9.44 25.83
N GLN A 612 26.70 9.38 24.61
CA GLN A 612 26.76 8.18 23.76
C GLN A 612 28.20 7.81 23.36
N GLY A 613 29.13 8.77 23.43
CA GLY A 613 30.51 8.61 22.98
C GLY A 613 30.64 8.36 21.48
N GLU A 614 31.79 7.81 21.08
CA GLU A 614 32.15 7.54 19.68
C GLU A 614 32.29 6.04 19.36
N GLY A 615 32.00 5.16 20.33
CA GLY A 615 32.19 3.70 20.18
C GLY A 615 31.28 3.05 19.13
N TRP A 616 30.26 3.76 18.70
CA TRP A 616 29.33 3.37 17.65
C TRP A 616 29.88 3.63 16.23
N ILE A 617 30.89 4.49 16.11
CA ILE A 617 31.64 4.75 14.89
C ILE A 617 32.82 3.79 14.82
N VAL A 618 32.73 2.79 13.95
CA VAL A 618 33.80 1.83 13.73
C VAL A 618 34.56 2.20 12.46
N LEU A 619 35.76 2.75 12.64
CA LEU A 619 36.66 3.13 11.57
C LEU A 619 37.73 2.05 11.36
N GLU A 620 37.76 1.44 10.19
CA GLU A 620 38.74 0.41 9.84
C GLU A 620 39.67 0.92 8.71
N PRO A 621 41.00 0.90 8.89
CA PRO A 621 41.90 1.25 7.81
C PRO A 621 41.84 0.19 6.72
N ALA A 622 41.58 0.59 5.48
CA ALA A 622 41.37 -0.35 4.37
C ALA A 622 42.18 0.03 3.12
N PRO A 623 43.52 -0.15 3.14
CA PRO A 623 44.38 0.28 2.02
C PRO A 623 44.09 -0.46 0.70
N ALA A 624 43.59 -1.70 0.76
CA ALA A 624 43.13 -2.41 -0.44
C ALA A 624 41.87 -1.75 -1.03
N VAL A 625 40.94 -1.32 -0.18
CA VAL A 625 39.72 -0.62 -0.59
C VAL A 625 40.07 0.76 -1.15
N GLU A 626 41.03 1.47 -0.56
CA GLU A 626 41.54 2.73 -1.10
C GLU A 626 42.02 2.53 -2.55
N ARG A 627 42.82 1.50 -2.81
CA ARG A 627 43.29 1.17 -4.16
C ARG A 627 42.14 0.86 -5.12
N ASP A 628 41.17 0.06 -4.69
CA ASP A 628 40.02 -0.31 -5.51
C ASP A 628 39.15 0.92 -5.84
N VAL A 629 38.92 1.80 -4.86
CA VAL A 629 38.17 3.05 -5.04
C VAL A 629 38.89 3.97 -6.02
N LEU A 630 40.20 4.15 -5.87
CA LEU A 630 41.00 4.95 -6.81
C LEU A 630 40.99 4.33 -8.22
N GLN A 631 41.01 3.01 -8.34
CA GLN A 631 40.87 2.32 -9.63
C GLN A 631 39.49 2.56 -10.25
N CYS A 632 38.43 2.51 -9.46
CA CYS A 632 37.06 2.78 -9.90
C CYS A 632 36.90 4.24 -10.35
N LEU A 633 37.45 5.21 -9.61
CA LEU A 633 37.45 6.62 -9.98
C LEU A 633 38.26 6.86 -11.26
N ALA A 634 39.45 6.27 -11.38
CA ALA A 634 40.25 6.38 -12.60
C ALA A 634 39.56 5.76 -13.82
N ALA A 635 38.94 4.59 -13.66
CA ALA A 635 38.14 3.95 -14.70
C ALA A 635 36.94 4.81 -15.10
N SER A 636 36.30 5.45 -14.12
CA SER A 636 35.22 6.39 -14.37
C SER A 636 35.67 7.57 -15.23
N THR A 637 36.84 8.16 -14.95
CA THR A 637 37.41 9.25 -15.78
C THR A 637 37.67 8.79 -17.22
N VAL A 638 38.25 7.60 -17.41
CA VAL A 638 38.50 7.03 -18.75
C VAL A 638 37.20 6.76 -19.50
N LEU A 639 36.16 6.28 -18.82
CA LEU A 639 34.84 6.07 -19.43
C LEU A 639 34.19 7.41 -19.83
N ALA A 640 34.38 8.48 -19.06
CA ALA A 640 33.89 9.82 -19.41
C ALA A 640 34.61 10.39 -20.65
N GLU A 641 35.92 10.17 -20.77
CA GLU A 641 36.71 10.50 -21.96
C GLU A 641 36.22 9.72 -23.19
N GLN A 642 36.00 8.42 -23.05
CA GLN A 642 35.45 7.58 -24.13
C GLN A 642 34.05 8.02 -24.52
N ALA A 643 33.21 8.42 -23.56
CA ALA A 643 31.88 8.96 -23.82
C ALA A 643 31.96 10.27 -24.63
N SER A 644 32.89 11.15 -24.27
CA SER A 644 33.17 12.39 -25.01
C SER A 644 33.64 12.08 -26.45
N ALA A 645 34.57 11.12 -26.62
CA ALA A 645 35.04 10.69 -27.94
C ALA A 645 33.93 10.06 -28.80
N ALA A 646 33.04 9.26 -28.22
CA ALA A 646 31.88 8.70 -28.91
C ALA A 646 30.91 9.81 -29.36
N ALA A 647 30.67 10.80 -28.50
CA ALA A 647 29.86 11.97 -28.84
C ALA A 647 30.47 12.79 -29.99
N LEU A 648 31.80 12.99 -30.00
CA LEU A 648 32.54 13.61 -31.10
C LEU A 648 32.43 12.82 -32.41
N GLY A 649 32.43 11.49 -32.33
CA GLY A 649 32.19 10.60 -33.46
C GLY A 649 30.74 10.58 -33.96
N GLY A 650 29.82 11.27 -33.27
CA GLY A 650 28.40 11.37 -33.60
C GLY A 650 27.53 10.22 -33.07
N ASP A 651 28.11 9.28 -32.32
CA ASP A 651 27.45 8.14 -31.69
C ASP A 651 26.93 8.53 -30.29
N LEU A 652 25.77 9.18 -30.28
CA LEU A 652 25.17 9.72 -29.06
C LEU A 652 24.68 8.64 -28.10
N GLU A 653 24.28 7.46 -28.59
CA GLU A 653 23.84 6.36 -27.72
C GLU A 653 25.02 5.68 -27.05
N ALA A 654 26.11 5.42 -27.77
CA ALA A 654 27.34 4.92 -27.15
C ALA A 654 27.90 5.92 -26.12
N ALA A 655 27.81 7.23 -26.40
CA ALA A 655 28.21 8.26 -25.45
C ALA A 655 27.38 8.20 -24.15
N ARG A 656 26.05 8.01 -24.25
CA ARG A 656 25.17 7.84 -23.08
C ARG A 656 25.51 6.58 -22.30
N ASP A 657 25.65 5.44 -22.98
CA ASP A 657 26.00 4.17 -22.35
C ASP A 657 27.34 4.21 -21.61
N LEU A 658 28.35 4.89 -22.19
CA LEU A 658 29.67 5.06 -21.59
C LEU A 658 29.64 6.03 -20.41
N ALA A 659 28.88 7.12 -20.51
CA ALA A 659 28.68 8.05 -19.41
C ALA A 659 27.91 7.40 -18.24
N GLU A 660 26.96 6.50 -18.53
CA GLU A 660 26.26 5.71 -17.50
C GLU A 660 27.23 4.77 -16.78
N LYS A 661 28.05 4.04 -17.54
CA LYS A 661 29.10 3.18 -16.96
C LYS A 661 30.12 3.98 -16.17
N SER A 662 30.44 5.20 -16.62
CA SER A 662 31.28 6.13 -15.88
C SER A 662 30.66 6.47 -14.52
N ALA A 663 29.37 6.84 -14.49
CA ALA A 663 28.64 7.09 -13.24
C ALA A 663 28.62 5.86 -12.31
N GLN A 664 28.37 4.66 -12.85
CA GLN A 664 28.40 3.40 -12.09
C GLN A 664 29.79 3.09 -11.53
N ALA A 665 30.85 3.39 -12.28
CA ALA A 665 32.22 3.25 -11.82
C ALA A 665 32.53 4.19 -10.65
N MET A 666 32.01 5.43 -10.63
CA MET A 666 32.24 6.36 -9.51
C MET A 666 31.75 5.81 -8.16
N ILE A 667 30.67 5.02 -8.18
CA ILE A 667 30.05 4.44 -6.99
C ILE A 667 30.50 2.99 -6.74
N GLY A 668 31.50 2.48 -7.48
CA GLY A 668 32.05 1.14 -7.29
C GLY A 668 31.12 0.00 -7.73
N ASN A 669 30.08 0.29 -8.53
CA ASN A 669 29.10 -0.69 -9.00
C ASN A 669 29.45 -1.26 -10.39
N ILE A 670 30.72 -1.19 -10.80
CA ILE A 670 31.18 -1.71 -12.09
C ILE A 670 32.15 -2.89 -11.92
N ASP A 671 31.97 -3.93 -12.72
CA ASP A 671 32.99 -4.95 -12.90
C ASP A 671 34.05 -4.43 -13.87
N LEU A 672 35.18 -3.97 -13.33
CA LEU A 672 36.31 -3.47 -14.12
C LEU A 672 36.86 -4.53 -15.09
N ALA A 673 36.73 -5.83 -14.78
CA ALA A 673 37.19 -6.91 -15.64
C ALA A 673 36.27 -7.15 -16.85
N ALA A 674 35.00 -6.72 -16.75
CA ALA A 674 34.02 -6.84 -17.82
C ALA A 674 34.05 -5.66 -18.81
N LEU A 675 34.91 -4.67 -18.59
CA LEU A 675 35.02 -3.51 -19.48
C LEU A 675 35.68 -3.90 -20.82
N PRO A 676 35.09 -3.51 -21.98
CA PRO A 676 35.57 -3.91 -23.29
C PRO A 676 36.92 -3.27 -23.69
N VAL A 677 37.35 -2.23 -22.97
CA VAL A 677 38.66 -1.59 -23.14
C VAL A 677 39.43 -1.73 -21.82
N PRO A 678 40.65 -2.30 -21.83
CA PRO A 678 41.50 -2.33 -20.65
C PRO A 678 41.75 -0.89 -20.18
N VAL A 679 41.17 -0.51 -19.04
CA VAL A 679 41.49 0.75 -18.39
C VAL A 679 42.86 0.58 -17.75
N ALA A 680 43.89 1.16 -18.37
CA ALA A 680 45.22 1.23 -17.77
C ALA A 680 45.18 2.21 -16.59
N VAL A 681 44.80 1.71 -15.41
CA VAL A 681 44.95 2.48 -14.18
C VAL A 681 46.45 2.50 -13.84
N PRO A 682 47.07 3.66 -13.59
CA PRO A 682 48.43 3.72 -13.07
C PRO A 682 48.44 3.16 -11.65
N VAL A 683 48.78 1.88 -11.51
CA VAL A 683 48.83 1.18 -10.23
C VAL A 683 50.29 0.93 -9.87
N GLY A 684 50.98 1.98 -9.40
CA GLY A 684 52.39 1.96 -8.97
C GLY A 684 52.56 2.33 -7.50
N VAL A 685 53.59 1.77 -6.84
CA VAL A 685 53.67 1.44 -5.40
C VAL A 685 53.90 2.61 -4.43
N GLU A 686 54.06 3.84 -4.89
CA GLU A 686 54.13 5.01 -3.98
C GLU A 686 53.36 6.16 -4.62
N ARG A 687 52.25 6.56 -3.98
CA ARG A 687 51.49 7.74 -4.40
C ARG A 687 52.39 8.96 -4.17
N PRO A 688 52.74 9.74 -5.21
CA PRO A 688 53.43 11.01 -5.02
C PRO A 688 52.62 11.87 -4.05
N ALA A 689 53.29 12.63 -3.17
CA ALA A 689 52.61 13.53 -2.23
C ALA A 689 51.65 14.52 -2.94
N ASP A 690 51.90 14.76 -4.23
CA ASP A 690 51.16 15.71 -5.04
C ASP A 690 50.08 15.06 -5.94
N ALA A 691 49.86 13.75 -5.86
CA ALA A 691 48.80 13.10 -6.65
C ALA A 691 47.40 13.60 -6.25
N PRO A 692 46.47 13.79 -7.20
CA PRO A 692 45.16 14.39 -6.95
C PRO A 692 44.40 13.56 -5.93
N SER A 693 43.69 14.24 -5.04
CA SER A 693 42.86 13.59 -4.01
C SER A 693 41.73 12.79 -4.65
N ALA A 694 41.16 11.82 -3.91
CA ALA A 694 39.99 11.10 -4.41
C ALA A 694 38.79 12.05 -4.61
N ALA A 695 38.68 13.10 -3.79
CA ALA A 695 37.70 14.18 -3.96
C ALA A 695 37.90 14.90 -5.30
N GLN A 696 39.13 15.28 -5.65
CA GLN A 696 39.44 15.91 -6.94
C GLN A 696 39.11 15.00 -8.12
N GLN A 697 39.50 13.72 -8.06
CA GLN A 697 39.16 12.74 -9.11
C GLN A 697 37.64 12.59 -9.30
N ALA A 698 36.89 12.48 -8.19
CA ALA A 698 35.44 12.38 -8.23
C ALA A 698 34.78 13.67 -8.77
N ALA A 699 35.28 14.85 -8.37
CA ALA A 699 34.79 16.14 -8.86
C ALA A 699 35.04 16.33 -10.36
N VAL A 700 36.26 16.04 -10.83
CA VAL A 700 36.62 16.07 -12.26
C VAL A 700 35.71 15.15 -13.06
N THR A 701 35.50 13.93 -12.59
CA THR A 701 34.70 12.93 -13.32
C THR A 701 33.22 13.30 -13.36
N SER A 702 32.65 13.77 -12.24
CA SER A 702 31.27 14.28 -12.21
C SER A 702 31.06 15.46 -13.16
N ALA A 703 32.01 16.41 -13.19
CA ALA A 703 31.97 17.54 -14.11
C ALA A 703 32.07 17.07 -15.57
N ALA A 704 32.91 16.07 -15.87
CA ALA A 704 33.07 15.51 -17.20
C ALA A 704 31.79 14.81 -17.68
N ILE A 705 31.20 13.92 -16.87
CA ILE A 705 29.91 13.27 -17.17
C ILE A 705 28.84 14.32 -17.46
N GLY A 706 28.73 15.34 -16.59
CA GLY A 706 27.76 16.42 -16.77
C GLY A 706 27.99 17.26 -18.03
N THR A 707 29.23 17.37 -18.49
CA THR A 707 29.58 18.11 -19.72
C THR A 707 29.25 17.28 -20.96
N VAL A 708 29.63 16.00 -20.98
CA VAL A 708 29.27 15.07 -22.07
C VAL A 708 27.77 15.00 -22.22
N GLU A 709 27.05 14.79 -21.13
CA GLU A 709 25.60 14.70 -21.11
C GLU A 709 24.94 15.96 -21.68
N ALA A 710 25.37 17.15 -21.24
CA ALA A 710 24.77 18.41 -21.69
C ALA A 710 24.98 18.62 -23.21
N HIS A 711 26.14 18.24 -23.75
CA HIS A 711 26.40 18.32 -25.20
C HIS A 711 25.68 17.24 -25.99
N VAL A 712 25.55 16.03 -25.47
CA VAL A 712 24.75 14.96 -26.08
C VAL A 712 23.27 15.34 -26.14
N ALA A 713 22.74 15.95 -25.07
CA ALA A 713 21.38 16.49 -25.05
C ALA A 713 21.20 17.62 -26.07
N SER A 714 22.09 18.62 -26.06
CA SER A 714 22.08 19.75 -27.00
C SER A 714 22.15 19.30 -28.47
N ALA A 715 22.98 18.29 -28.77
CA ALA A 715 23.08 17.71 -30.12
C ALA A 715 21.83 16.92 -30.50
N GLY A 716 21.23 16.17 -29.57
CA GLY A 716 19.97 15.46 -29.77
C GLY A 716 18.80 16.40 -30.05
N GLU A 717 18.71 17.51 -29.30
CA GLU A 717 17.72 18.57 -29.51
C GLU A 717 17.90 19.21 -30.90
N ALA A 718 19.12 19.61 -31.25
CA ALA A 718 19.43 20.18 -32.57
C ALA A 718 19.03 19.24 -33.73
N ARG A 719 19.32 17.93 -33.61
CA ARG A 719 18.91 16.92 -34.60
C ARG A 719 17.39 16.78 -34.70
N THR A 720 16.70 16.85 -33.57
CA THR A 720 15.22 16.76 -33.51
C THR A 720 14.57 18.00 -34.14
N GLU A 721 15.09 19.20 -33.84
CA GLU A 721 14.64 20.45 -34.46
C GLU A 721 14.88 20.45 -35.97
N LEU A 722 16.06 19.99 -36.41
CA LEU A 722 16.39 19.88 -37.83
C LEU A 722 15.45 18.89 -38.54
N ALA A 723 15.16 17.73 -37.94
CA ALA A 723 14.21 16.77 -38.49
C ALA A 723 12.79 17.36 -38.60
N ALA A 724 12.33 18.08 -37.57
CA ALA A 724 11.04 18.76 -37.57
C ALA A 724 10.96 19.91 -38.60
N ALA A 725 12.07 20.61 -38.83
CA ALA A 725 12.19 21.65 -39.85
C ALA A 725 12.27 21.04 -41.26
N GLN A 726 12.91 19.89 -41.42
CA GLN A 726 13.02 19.17 -42.69
C GLN A 726 11.66 18.72 -43.22
N ALA A 727 10.73 18.33 -42.33
CA ALA A 727 9.35 18.03 -42.69
C ALA A 727 8.58 19.25 -43.26
N ARG A 728 9.04 20.47 -42.98
CA ARG A 728 8.45 21.75 -43.41
C ARG A 728 9.28 22.48 -44.47
N ARG A 729 10.32 21.85 -45.00
CA ARG A 729 11.29 22.46 -45.92
C ARG A 729 10.65 23.18 -47.11
N ASP A 730 9.61 22.59 -47.68
CA ASP A 730 8.93 23.15 -48.87
C ASP A 730 7.93 24.26 -48.53
N GLN A 731 7.44 24.29 -47.28
CA GLN A 731 6.46 25.26 -46.79
C GLN A 731 7.12 26.51 -46.18
N ASP A 732 8.26 26.33 -45.52
CA ASP A 732 9.05 27.40 -44.90
C ASP A 732 10.56 27.19 -45.14
N PRO A 733 11.06 27.51 -46.34
CA PRO A 733 12.49 27.36 -46.67
C PRO A 733 13.40 28.21 -45.77
N ALA A 734 12.91 29.38 -45.34
CA ALA A 734 13.66 30.29 -44.47
C ALA A 734 13.74 29.77 -43.03
N GLY A 735 12.66 29.18 -42.51
CA GLY A 735 12.67 28.46 -41.24
C GLY A 735 13.57 27.24 -41.26
N TYR A 736 13.54 26.46 -42.36
CA TYR A 736 14.46 25.33 -42.53
C TYR A 736 15.93 25.75 -42.56
N GLN A 737 16.28 26.81 -43.29
CA GLN A 737 17.66 27.30 -43.31
C GLN A 737 18.12 27.80 -41.93
N ARG A 738 17.27 28.54 -41.20
CA ARG A 738 17.58 28.95 -39.83
C ARG A 738 17.79 27.75 -38.90
N ALA A 739 16.96 26.73 -38.99
CA ALA A 739 17.11 25.51 -38.20
C ALA A 739 18.40 24.74 -38.57
N LEU A 740 18.76 24.68 -39.85
CA LEU A 740 19.99 24.07 -40.32
C LEU A 740 21.24 24.82 -39.83
N GLU A 741 21.24 26.16 -39.92
CA GLU A 741 22.33 27.00 -39.40
C GLU A 741 22.46 26.88 -37.89
N ALA A 742 21.34 26.94 -37.15
CA ALA A 742 21.31 26.76 -35.70
C ALA A 742 21.80 25.36 -35.28
N SER A 743 21.36 24.31 -35.97
CA SER A 743 21.80 22.93 -35.73
C SER A 743 23.30 22.79 -35.96
N ARG A 744 23.84 23.34 -37.06
CA ARG A 744 25.28 23.31 -37.36
C ARG A 744 26.08 24.08 -36.33
N ALA A 745 25.61 25.27 -35.93
CA ALA A 745 26.27 26.08 -34.91
C ALA A 745 26.30 25.36 -33.54
N SER A 746 25.20 24.69 -33.18
CA SER A 746 25.10 23.86 -31.97
C SER A 746 26.05 22.67 -32.03
N GLU A 747 26.06 21.91 -33.14
CA GLU A 747 26.97 20.77 -33.34
C GLU A 747 28.45 21.19 -33.33
N GLU A 748 28.81 22.29 -33.98
CA GLU A 748 30.19 22.79 -33.99
C GLU A 748 30.62 23.34 -32.63
N SER A 749 29.70 23.96 -31.88
CA SER A 749 29.94 24.37 -30.50
C SER A 749 30.14 23.15 -29.59
N ALA A 750 29.28 22.14 -29.70
CA ALA A 750 29.40 20.90 -28.95
C ALA A 750 30.71 20.18 -29.26
N ARG A 751 31.07 20.07 -30.55
CA ARG A 751 32.33 19.46 -30.99
C ARG A 751 33.54 20.17 -30.38
N ARG A 752 33.62 21.50 -30.51
CA ARG A 752 34.72 22.29 -29.93
C ARG A 752 34.82 22.15 -28.41
N ASN A 753 33.70 22.10 -27.71
CA ASN A 753 33.70 21.96 -26.26
C ASN A 753 34.05 20.53 -25.81
N LEU A 754 33.64 19.50 -26.54
CA LEU A 754 34.03 18.11 -26.28
C LEU A 754 35.49 17.84 -26.63
N GLU A 755 36.03 18.47 -27.69
CA GLU A 755 37.48 18.47 -28.00
C GLU A 755 38.26 19.07 -26.83
N ARG A 756 37.83 20.25 -26.34
CA ARG A 756 38.43 20.88 -25.14
C ARG A 756 38.30 20.02 -23.89
N LEU A 757 37.18 19.31 -23.73
CA LEU A 757 37.00 18.39 -22.61
C LEU A 757 38.03 17.26 -22.69
N ASN A 758 38.23 16.66 -23.86
CA ASN A 758 39.24 15.63 -24.06
C ASN A 758 40.65 16.19 -23.80
N ASP A 759 41.00 17.36 -24.31
CA ASP A 759 42.29 18.00 -24.03
C ASP A 759 42.52 18.20 -22.51
N LEU A 760 41.47 18.58 -21.77
CA LEU A 760 41.52 18.76 -20.33
C LEU A 760 41.67 17.43 -19.57
N LEU A 761 40.94 16.39 -19.99
CA LEU A 761 41.03 15.05 -19.40
C LEU A 761 42.37 14.37 -19.72
N ASP A 762 42.89 14.59 -20.94
CA ASP A 762 44.21 14.14 -21.37
C ASP A 762 45.31 14.81 -20.57
N ALA A 763 45.26 16.14 -20.43
CA ALA A 763 46.18 16.90 -19.60
C ALA A 763 46.14 16.43 -18.14
N TYR A 764 44.94 16.19 -17.60
CA TYR A 764 44.75 15.66 -16.26
C TYR A 764 45.36 14.26 -16.08
N ARG A 765 45.23 13.40 -17.09
CA ARG A 765 45.84 12.05 -17.07
C ARG A 765 47.36 12.11 -17.16
N SER A 766 47.92 13.01 -17.97
CA SER A 766 49.37 13.17 -18.12
C SER A 766 50.02 13.86 -16.93
N GLU A 767 49.36 14.86 -16.35
CA GLU A 767 49.88 15.69 -15.25
C GLU A 767 48.76 15.96 -14.21
N PRO A 768 48.43 14.99 -13.35
CA PRO A 768 47.26 15.06 -12.48
C PRO A 768 47.34 16.12 -11.36
N VAL A 769 48.51 16.74 -11.21
CA VAL A 769 48.94 17.50 -10.02
C VAL A 769 48.67 19.01 -10.13
N SER A 770 48.40 19.55 -11.32
CA SER A 770 48.56 21.00 -11.58
C SER A 770 47.27 21.84 -11.62
N LEU A 771 46.07 21.27 -11.47
CA LEU A 771 44.81 21.97 -11.80
C LEU A 771 43.69 21.81 -10.75
N PRO A 772 43.78 22.41 -9.55
CA PRO A 772 42.69 22.40 -8.57
C PRO A 772 41.40 23.08 -9.08
N ASP A 773 41.49 23.92 -10.12
CA ASP A 773 40.35 24.56 -10.78
C ASP A 773 39.76 23.74 -11.95
N LEU A 774 40.30 22.54 -12.22
CA LEU A 774 39.88 21.71 -13.36
C LEU A 774 38.39 21.36 -13.36
N PRO A 775 37.75 20.94 -12.25
CA PRO A 775 36.31 20.67 -12.25
C PRO A 775 35.49 21.89 -12.69
N ALA A 776 35.87 23.08 -12.23
CA ALA A 776 35.22 24.34 -12.60
C ALA A 776 35.45 24.68 -14.09
N ARG A 777 36.66 24.45 -14.60
CA ARG A 777 36.99 24.63 -16.03
C ARG A 777 36.21 23.67 -16.93
N ILE A 778 36.06 22.41 -16.52
CA ILE A 778 35.24 21.42 -17.22
C ILE A 778 33.77 21.85 -17.18
N ALA A 779 33.24 22.21 -16.01
CA ALA A 779 31.85 22.65 -15.87
C ALA A 779 31.54 23.90 -16.73
N ALA A 780 32.52 24.79 -16.92
CA ALA A 780 32.39 25.96 -17.78
C ALA A 780 32.23 25.63 -19.29
N LEU A 781 32.53 24.39 -19.71
CA LEU A 781 32.33 23.92 -21.09
C LEU A 781 30.88 23.53 -21.40
N GLN A 782 29.98 23.51 -20.41
CA GLN A 782 28.57 23.19 -20.64
C GLN A 782 27.90 24.20 -21.61
N PRO A 783 26.86 23.79 -22.36
CA PRO A 783 26.10 24.71 -23.20
C PRO A 783 25.51 25.87 -22.38
N GLY A 784 25.67 27.11 -22.84
CA GLY A 784 25.05 28.29 -22.22
C GLY A 784 25.83 28.95 -21.07
N THR A 785 26.97 28.41 -20.64
CA THR A 785 27.78 29.00 -19.54
C THR A 785 28.81 30.05 -19.99
N VAL A 786 28.73 30.58 -21.21
CA VAL A 786 29.73 31.51 -21.75
C VAL A 786 29.68 32.87 -21.03
N PRO A 787 30.78 33.34 -20.39
CA PRO A 787 30.96 34.75 -20.07
C PRO A 787 31.06 35.53 -21.38
N ALA A 788 30.29 36.60 -21.52
CA ALA A 788 30.05 37.37 -22.75
C ALA A 788 31.27 37.93 -23.54
N ALA A 789 32.52 37.58 -23.19
CA ALA A 789 33.74 38.16 -23.75
C ALA A 789 34.46 37.29 -24.81
N ALA A 790 34.16 36.00 -24.97
CA ALA A 790 34.98 35.10 -25.81
C ALA A 790 34.52 34.91 -27.27
N ALA A 791 33.36 35.46 -27.66
CA ALA A 791 32.77 35.21 -28.98
C ALA A 791 33.42 35.99 -30.15
N ALA A 792 34.42 36.83 -29.91
CA ALA A 792 34.98 37.74 -30.94
C ALA A 792 36.29 37.28 -31.62
N ALA A 793 36.90 36.15 -31.22
CA ALA A 793 38.28 35.83 -31.65
C ALA A 793 38.44 34.63 -32.62
N ALA A 794 37.39 33.91 -32.98
CA ALA A 794 37.49 32.64 -33.71
C ALA A 794 37.08 32.72 -35.20
N ALA A 795 37.48 33.79 -35.91
CA ALA A 795 37.21 33.95 -37.34
C ALA A 795 38.45 34.46 -38.10
N ALA A 796 39.51 33.64 -38.18
CA ALA A 796 40.58 33.79 -39.17
C ALA A 796 41.48 32.53 -39.22
N ALA A 797 41.17 31.58 -40.10
CA ALA A 797 42.15 30.61 -40.62
C ALA A 797 41.69 30.09 -41.99
N GLU A 798 42.44 30.42 -43.04
CA GLU A 798 42.28 29.91 -44.42
C GLU A 798 42.89 28.50 -44.59
N PRO A 799 42.37 27.67 -45.52
CA PRO A 799 42.90 26.35 -45.80
C PRO A 799 44.02 26.38 -46.86
N ALA A 800 45.10 25.61 -46.63
CA ALA A 800 46.20 25.42 -47.58
C ALA A 800 46.03 24.12 -48.41
N ALA A 801 46.42 24.20 -49.68
CA ALA A 801 46.15 23.24 -50.75
C ALA A 801 47.05 21.98 -50.78
N ALA A 802 46.55 20.98 -51.50
CA ALA A 802 47.00 19.60 -51.64
C ALA A 802 48.35 19.37 -52.35
N ALA A 803 48.94 18.20 -52.10
CA ALA A 803 49.99 17.59 -52.94
C ALA A 803 49.72 16.09 -53.16
N GLU A 804 49.73 15.66 -54.42
CA GLU A 804 49.64 14.26 -54.88
C GLU A 804 50.99 13.53 -54.74
N PRO A 805 50.98 12.20 -54.52
CA PRO A 805 52.06 11.37 -55.05
C PRO A 805 51.59 10.14 -55.84
N ALA A 806 52.55 9.64 -56.61
CA ALA A 806 52.41 8.82 -57.80
C ALA A 806 52.15 7.32 -57.56
N ALA A 807 51.61 6.70 -58.62
CA ALA A 807 51.11 5.34 -58.72
C ALA A 807 52.17 4.24 -58.53
N VAL A 808 51.79 3.23 -57.73
CA VAL A 808 52.31 1.85 -57.78
C VAL A 808 51.09 0.95 -57.96
N GLU A 809 51.07 0.20 -59.06
CA GLU A 809 49.92 -0.57 -59.54
C GLU A 809 50.24 -2.06 -59.40
N ASP A 810 49.68 -2.71 -58.37
CA ASP A 810 49.03 -4.04 -58.39
C ASP A 810 48.39 -4.41 -57.02
N TRP A 811 48.86 -3.84 -55.89
CA TRP A 811 48.14 -3.92 -54.60
C TRP A 811 46.96 -2.95 -54.54
N THR A 812 47.09 -1.75 -55.12
CA THR A 812 46.04 -0.72 -55.18
C THR A 812 44.73 -1.25 -55.76
N ALA A 813 44.77 -2.13 -56.76
CA ALA A 813 43.57 -2.76 -57.32
C ALA A 813 42.92 -3.79 -56.37
N ARG A 814 43.72 -4.50 -55.56
CA ARG A 814 43.24 -5.45 -54.55
C ARG A 814 42.75 -4.75 -53.29
N GLN A 815 43.46 -3.72 -52.85
CA GLN A 815 43.06 -2.80 -51.80
C GLN A 815 41.76 -2.09 -52.18
N ALA A 816 41.62 -1.56 -53.39
CA ALA A 816 40.38 -0.96 -53.86
C ALA A 816 39.19 -1.93 -53.82
N ARG A 817 39.41 -3.23 -54.10
CA ARG A 817 38.37 -4.27 -53.96
C ARG A 817 38.02 -4.54 -52.49
N LEU A 818 39.01 -4.65 -51.61
CA LEU A 818 38.79 -4.85 -50.17
C LEU A 818 38.12 -3.64 -49.52
N VAL A 819 38.50 -2.43 -49.90
CA VAL A 819 37.88 -1.16 -49.48
C VAL A 819 36.45 -1.09 -49.99
N ALA A 820 36.18 -1.40 -51.26
CA ALA A 820 34.82 -1.45 -51.78
C ALA A 820 33.95 -2.51 -51.08
N GLU A 821 34.53 -3.65 -50.69
CA GLU A 821 33.84 -4.69 -49.91
C GLU A 821 33.62 -4.26 -48.45
N LEU A 822 34.55 -3.51 -47.85
CA LEU A 822 34.42 -2.91 -46.53
C LEU A 822 33.30 -1.86 -46.53
N GLU A 823 33.29 -0.94 -47.48
CA GLU A 823 32.23 0.08 -47.66
C GLU A 823 30.86 -0.56 -47.91
N ARG A 824 30.82 -1.71 -48.62
CA ARG A 824 29.59 -2.48 -48.78
C ARG A 824 29.15 -3.08 -47.45
N THR A 825 30.07 -3.66 -46.68
CA THR A 825 29.79 -4.25 -45.37
C THR A 825 29.31 -3.17 -44.38
N GLU A 826 29.92 -1.98 -44.39
CA GLU A 826 29.49 -0.82 -43.59
C GLU A 826 28.08 -0.36 -43.97
N ARG A 827 27.74 -0.31 -45.27
CA ARG A 827 26.37 -0.03 -45.73
C ARG A 827 25.38 -1.09 -45.26
N GLU A 828 25.77 -2.37 -45.26
CA GLU A 828 24.92 -3.46 -44.78
C GLU A 828 24.75 -3.44 -43.24
N ILE A 829 25.78 -3.04 -42.49
CA ILE A 829 25.71 -2.77 -41.04
C ILE A 829 24.74 -1.62 -40.79
N ALA A 830 24.90 -0.49 -41.46
CA ALA A 830 24.03 0.67 -41.32
C ALA A 830 22.57 0.34 -41.66
N ALA A 831 22.33 -0.43 -42.73
CA ALA A 831 20.99 -0.90 -43.09
C ALA A 831 20.40 -1.85 -42.02
N THR A 832 21.22 -2.72 -41.43
CA THR A 832 20.79 -3.64 -40.37
C THR A 832 20.52 -2.89 -39.05
N GLN A 833 21.32 -1.87 -38.72
CA GLN A 833 21.08 -0.97 -37.59
C GLN A 833 19.78 -0.18 -37.79
N GLN A 834 19.56 0.36 -38.98
CA GLN A 834 18.32 1.06 -39.31
C GLN A 834 17.10 0.13 -39.23
N ALA A 835 17.24 -1.14 -39.64
CA ALA A 835 16.18 -2.14 -39.48
C ALA A 835 15.90 -2.46 -38.01
N LEU A 836 16.94 -2.57 -37.17
CA LEU A 836 16.79 -2.75 -35.72
C LEU A 836 16.14 -1.53 -35.05
N MET A 837 16.50 -0.32 -35.45
CA MET A 837 15.87 0.92 -34.96
C MET A 837 14.39 0.96 -35.34
N ARG A 838 14.03 0.69 -36.60
CA ARG A 838 12.61 0.60 -37.01
C ARG A 838 11.84 -0.49 -36.29
N LEU A 839 12.48 -1.63 -36.00
CA LEU A 839 11.88 -2.70 -35.22
C LEU A 839 11.66 -2.26 -33.76
N ASN A 840 12.62 -1.55 -33.17
CA ASN A 840 12.49 -0.99 -31.83
C ASN A 840 11.40 0.08 -31.77
N ASP A 841 11.31 0.96 -32.77
CA ASP A 841 10.24 1.94 -32.90
C ASP A 841 8.87 1.25 -32.99
N SER A 842 8.76 0.14 -33.74
CA SER A 842 7.55 -0.69 -33.81
C SER A 842 7.20 -1.33 -32.46
N ILE A 843 8.19 -1.84 -31.73
CA ILE A 843 8.01 -2.41 -30.38
C ILE A 843 7.53 -1.33 -29.40
N MET A 844 8.10 -0.12 -29.48
CA MET A 844 7.72 0.99 -28.62
C MET A 844 6.33 1.54 -28.97
N ALA A 845 5.97 1.61 -30.25
CA ALA A 845 4.63 1.96 -30.70
C ALA A 845 3.59 0.95 -30.21
N ASP A 846 3.88 -0.35 -30.31
CA ASP A 846 3.00 -1.42 -29.81
C ASP A 846 2.88 -1.40 -28.28
N ARG A 847 3.95 -1.06 -27.54
CA ARG A 847 3.90 -0.86 -26.08
C ARG A 847 3.06 0.35 -25.67
N ALA A 848 3.17 1.46 -26.40
CA ALA A 848 2.32 2.64 -26.17
C ALA A 848 0.85 2.29 -26.44
N GLN A 849 0.57 1.58 -27.54
CA GLN A 849 -0.76 1.11 -27.87
C GLN A 849 -1.30 0.11 -26.84
N PHE A 850 -0.45 -0.75 -26.27
CA PHE A 850 -0.81 -1.64 -25.17
C PHE A 850 -1.18 -0.86 -23.91
N ALA A 851 -0.40 0.15 -23.54
CA ALA A 851 -0.71 1.00 -22.38
C ALA A 851 -2.05 1.75 -22.58
N GLU A 852 -2.34 2.21 -23.80
CA GLU A 852 -3.64 2.79 -24.15
C GLU A 852 -4.79 1.77 -24.03
N TRP A 853 -4.57 0.53 -24.48
CA TRP A 853 -5.56 -0.55 -24.34
C TRP A 853 -5.76 -0.98 -22.88
N GLU A 854 -4.70 -1.04 -22.08
CA GLU A 854 -4.75 -1.37 -20.66
C GLU A 854 -5.48 -0.27 -19.87
N ALA A 855 -5.19 1.00 -20.17
CA ALA A 855 -5.92 2.13 -19.60
C ALA A 855 -7.40 2.10 -20.01
N ALA A 856 -7.71 1.88 -21.30
CA ALA A 856 -9.08 1.78 -21.79
C ALA A 856 -9.84 0.58 -21.20
N ALA A 857 -9.17 -0.56 -21.03
CA ALA A 857 -9.75 -1.76 -20.41
C ALA A 857 -9.94 -1.59 -18.90
N GLY A 858 -9.00 -0.94 -18.21
CA GLY A 858 -9.11 -0.58 -16.79
C GLY A 858 -10.27 0.38 -16.55
N ASP A 859 -10.37 1.43 -17.35
CA ASP A 859 -11.49 2.36 -17.30
C ASP A 859 -12.82 1.68 -17.65
N GLY A 860 -12.84 0.79 -18.64
CA GLY A 860 -14.00 -0.01 -19.01
C GLY A 860 -14.43 -0.97 -17.90
N PHE A 861 -13.48 -1.58 -17.20
CA PHE A 861 -13.71 -2.45 -16.05
C PHE A 861 -14.25 -1.67 -14.85
N ASP A 862 -13.65 -0.52 -14.52
CA ASP A 862 -14.12 0.35 -13.44
C ASP A 862 -15.53 0.89 -13.71
N ARG A 863 -15.83 1.23 -14.97
CA ARG A 863 -17.19 1.56 -15.40
C ARG A 863 -18.14 0.37 -15.18
N CYS A 864 -17.75 -0.84 -15.59
CA CYS A 864 -18.55 -2.06 -15.38
C CYS A 864 -18.77 -2.37 -13.90
N VAL A 865 -17.77 -2.21 -13.04
CA VAL A 865 -17.86 -2.48 -11.60
C VAL A 865 -18.79 -1.47 -10.91
N ARG A 866 -18.71 -0.18 -11.25
CA ARG A 866 -19.65 0.84 -10.74
C ARG A 866 -21.08 0.59 -11.23
N MET A 867 -21.25 0.20 -12.49
CA MET A 867 -22.57 -0.16 -13.03
C MET A 867 -23.14 -1.46 -12.47
N ALA A 868 -22.31 -2.47 -12.21
CA ALA A 868 -22.73 -3.71 -11.58
C ALA A 868 -23.15 -3.48 -10.12
N ALA A 869 -22.45 -2.58 -9.42
CA ALA A 869 -22.86 -2.13 -8.08
C ALA A 869 -24.21 -1.39 -8.10
N ASP A 870 -24.44 -0.53 -9.09
CA ASP A 870 -25.73 0.17 -9.26
C ASP A 870 -26.86 -0.79 -9.73
N THR A 871 -26.55 -1.83 -10.50
CA THR A 871 -27.52 -2.82 -11.01
C THR A 871 -27.90 -3.86 -9.95
N ALA A 872 -26.94 -4.26 -9.09
CA ALA A 872 -27.17 -5.20 -7.99
C ALA A 872 -28.09 -4.62 -6.90
N ILE A 873 -28.12 -3.28 -6.77
CA ILE A 873 -29.01 -2.60 -5.83
C ILE A 873 -30.49 -2.64 -6.29
N ASP A 874 -30.77 -2.82 -7.59
CA ASP A 874 -32.10 -2.53 -8.14
C ASP A 874 -32.84 -3.70 -8.86
N PHE A 875 -32.27 -4.90 -9.06
CA PHE A 875 -32.96 -5.94 -9.87
C PHE A 875 -33.35 -7.25 -9.14
N GLY A 876 -34.52 -7.23 -8.51
CA GLY A 876 -35.33 -8.42 -8.19
C GLY A 876 -36.02 -8.99 -9.44
N ALA A 877 -35.41 -9.99 -10.06
CA ALA A 877 -35.85 -10.59 -11.33
C ALA A 877 -37.20 -11.36 -11.28
N GLY A 878 -37.79 -11.58 -10.12
CA GLY A 878 -39.09 -12.26 -9.99
C GLY A 878 -40.30 -11.40 -10.39
N ALA A 879 -40.22 -10.08 -10.24
CA ALA A 879 -41.40 -9.20 -10.34
C ALA A 879 -41.91 -8.94 -11.77
N LEU A 880 -41.05 -9.14 -12.78
CA LEU A 880 -41.37 -8.83 -14.18
C LEU A 880 -42.19 -9.93 -14.88
N ALA A 881 -41.96 -11.21 -14.54
CA ALA A 881 -42.69 -12.33 -15.15
C ALA A 881 -44.18 -12.37 -14.74
N ASP A 882 -44.49 -11.85 -13.55
CA ASP A 882 -45.85 -11.79 -13.03
C ASP A 882 -46.61 -10.55 -13.55
N ARG A 883 -45.91 -9.43 -13.77
CA ARG A 883 -46.50 -8.19 -14.31
C ARG A 883 -46.95 -8.30 -15.76
N TYR A 884 -46.24 -9.05 -16.62
CA TYR A 884 -46.67 -9.26 -18.00
C TYR A 884 -47.93 -10.14 -18.11
N ARG A 885 -48.11 -11.09 -17.19
CA ARG A 885 -49.34 -11.90 -17.08
C ARG A 885 -50.55 -11.05 -16.66
N GLU A 886 -50.36 -10.16 -15.69
CA GLU A 886 -51.41 -9.21 -15.27
C GLU A 886 -51.87 -8.29 -16.41
N ILE A 887 -50.94 -7.82 -17.24
CA ILE A 887 -51.24 -6.93 -18.37
C ILE A 887 -51.96 -7.70 -19.50
N GLU A 888 -51.59 -8.95 -19.77
CA GLU A 888 -52.33 -9.82 -20.71
C GLU A 888 -53.78 -10.04 -20.23
N ASP A 889 -53.97 -10.28 -18.94
CA ASP A 889 -55.31 -10.47 -18.34
C ASP A 889 -56.16 -9.20 -18.35
N LEU A 890 -55.54 -8.02 -18.24
CA LEU A 890 -56.22 -6.73 -18.36
C LEU A 890 -56.58 -6.41 -19.82
N ALA A 891 -55.69 -6.69 -20.78
CA ALA A 891 -55.94 -6.45 -22.20
C ALA A 891 -57.08 -7.33 -22.75
N ARG A 892 -57.24 -8.57 -22.26
CA ARG A 892 -58.37 -9.46 -22.62
C ARG A 892 -59.74 -8.96 -22.16
N LYS A 893 -59.78 -8.05 -21.18
CA LYS A 893 -61.01 -7.52 -20.56
C LYS A 893 -61.51 -6.22 -21.20
N LEU A 894 -60.80 -5.65 -22.18
CA LEU A 894 -61.23 -4.45 -22.88
C LEU A 894 -62.35 -4.75 -23.90
N PRO A 895 -63.34 -3.84 -24.07
CA PRO A 895 -64.54 -4.07 -24.88
C PRO A 895 -64.27 -4.15 -26.40
N ASP A 896 -63.28 -3.42 -26.92
CA ASP A 896 -62.76 -3.60 -28.28
C ASP A 896 -61.40 -4.30 -28.18
N ARG A 897 -61.38 -5.61 -28.39
CA ARG A 897 -60.18 -6.45 -28.29
C ARG A 897 -59.26 -6.15 -29.48
N PRO A 898 -58.12 -5.46 -29.29
CA PRO A 898 -57.17 -5.27 -30.37
C PRO A 898 -56.33 -6.54 -30.43
N GLU A 899 -56.74 -7.51 -31.24
CA GLU A 899 -56.10 -8.84 -31.33
C GLU A 899 -54.60 -8.73 -31.64
N THR A 900 -54.21 -7.72 -32.43
CA THR A 900 -52.81 -7.40 -32.76
C THR A 900 -51.98 -6.95 -31.55
N LEU A 901 -52.60 -6.29 -30.57
CA LEU A 901 -51.95 -5.84 -29.33
C LEU A 901 -51.77 -7.02 -28.35
N ILE A 902 -52.78 -7.89 -28.27
CA ILE A 902 -52.77 -9.09 -27.44
C ILE A 902 -51.74 -10.10 -27.96
N GLU A 903 -51.64 -10.29 -29.29
CA GLU A 903 -50.61 -11.14 -29.90
C GLU A 903 -49.20 -10.58 -29.67
N ARG A 904 -49.00 -9.26 -29.75
CA ARG A 904 -47.70 -8.62 -29.44
C ARG A 904 -47.29 -8.81 -27.98
N TYR A 905 -48.22 -8.68 -27.02
CA TYR A 905 -47.91 -8.92 -25.61
C TYR A 905 -47.66 -10.41 -25.31
N ARG A 906 -48.35 -11.32 -26.00
CA ARG A 906 -48.03 -12.76 -25.93
C ARG A 906 -46.64 -13.08 -26.47
N LEU A 907 -46.27 -12.49 -27.61
CA LEU A 907 -44.95 -12.66 -28.20
C LEU A 907 -43.88 -12.16 -27.23
N LEU A 908 -44.06 -10.96 -26.65
CA LEU A 908 -43.13 -10.36 -25.66
C LEU A 908 -43.05 -11.14 -24.35
N ALA A 909 -44.18 -11.64 -23.82
CA ALA A 909 -44.18 -12.50 -22.64
C ALA A 909 -43.48 -13.85 -22.90
N SER A 910 -43.65 -14.40 -24.11
CA SER A 910 -42.97 -15.64 -24.51
C SER A 910 -41.46 -15.45 -24.72
N LEU A 911 -41.05 -14.34 -25.34
CA LEU A 911 -39.64 -13.95 -25.52
C LEU A 911 -38.97 -13.70 -24.18
N SER A 912 -39.62 -12.96 -23.27
CA SER A 912 -39.08 -12.65 -21.94
C SER A 912 -38.89 -13.91 -21.09
N ARG A 913 -39.79 -14.91 -21.22
CA ARG A 913 -39.68 -16.21 -20.54
C ARG A 913 -38.57 -17.09 -21.13
N ARG A 914 -38.44 -17.12 -22.46
CA ARG A 914 -37.37 -17.89 -23.13
C ARG A 914 -35.99 -17.28 -22.90
N LEU A 915 -35.89 -15.96 -22.78
CA LEU A 915 -34.67 -15.25 -22.34
C LEU A 915 -34.29 -15.56 -20.90
N THR A 916 -35.25 -15.86 -20.01
CA THR A 916 -34.96 -16.31 -18.63
C THR A 916 -34.51 -17.76 -18.57
N GLU A 917 -34.82 -18.56 -19.58
CA GLU A 917 -34.45 -19.98 -19.69
C GLU A 917 -33.09 -20.19 -20.37
N ALA A 918 -32.58 -19.21 -21.14
CA ALA A 918 -31.25 -19.20 -21.75
C ALA A 918 -30.17 -18.94 -20.68
N LYS A 919 -29.44 -19.99 -20.26
CA LYS A 919 -28.48 -19.91 -19.13
C LYS A 919 -27.07 -19.52 -19.57
N ALA A 920 -26.78 -19.38 -20.87
CA ALA A 920 -25.50 -18.94 -21.39
C ALA A 920 -25.61 -18.12 -22.69
N ALA A 921 -24.56 -17.35 -23.01
CA ALA A 921 -24.49 -16.50 -24.21
C ALA A 921 -24.56 -17.28 -25.54
N SER A 922 -24.22 -18.57 -25.54
CA SER A 922 -24.40 -19.47 -26.69
C SER A 922 -25.88 -19.76 -27.02
N ASP A 923 -26.76 -19.68 -26.03
CA ASP A 923 -28.18 -19.99 -26.18
C ASP A 923 -28.95 -18.84 -26.85
N LEU A 924 -28.44 -17.61 -26.74
CA LEU A 924 -28.98 -16.39 -27.35
C LEU A 924 -28.82 -16.37 -28.88
N ALA A 925 -27.70 -16.89 -29.39
CA ALA A 925 -27.49 -17.06 -30.82
C ALA A 925 -28.45 -18.11 -31.41
N GLY A 926 -28.65 -19.22 -30.70
CA GLY A 926 -29.63 -20.24 -31.07
C GLY A 926 -31.10 -19.78 -30.96
N LEU A 927 -31.39 -18.78 -30.11
CA LEU A 927 -32.71 -18.16 -30.02
C LEU A 927 -32.99 -17.25 -31.22
N ALA A 928 -32.00 -16.44 -31.61
CA ALA A 928 -32.08 -15.54 -32.76
C ALA A 928 -32.24 -16.33 -34.08
N GLU A 929 -31.47 -17.40 -34.24
CA GLU A 929 -31.57 -18.30 -35.39
C GLU A 929 -32.93 -19.02 -35.50
N ARG A 930 -33.58 -19.32 -34.35
CA ARG A 930 -34.93 -19.92 -34.33
C ARG A 930 -36.05 -18.95 -34.70
N GLU A 931 -35.88 -17.67 -34.44
CA GLU A 931 -36.88 -16.63 -34.70
C GLU A 931 -36.62 -15.93 -36.05
N ASP A 932 -35.70 -16.46 -36.87
CA ASP A 932 -35.30 -15.94 -38.19
C ASP A 932 -34.94 -14.44 -38.15
N THR A 933 -34.28 -14.00 -37.07
CA THR A 933 -33.85 -12.62 -36.84
C THR A 933 -32.41 -12.59 -36.37
N THR A 934 -31.67 -11.52 -36.65
CA THR A 934 -30.35 -11.35 -36.04
C THR A 934 -30.48 -10.99 -34.55
N VAL A 935 -29.47 -11.33 -33.75
CA VAL A 935 -29.43 -10.94 -32.32
C VAL A 935 -29.64 -9.43 -32.16
N ALA A 936 -29.09 -8.63 -33.08
CA ALA A 936 -29.27 -7.18 -33.12
C ALA A 936 -30.73 -6.77 -33.41
N GLU A 937 -31.38 -7.35 -34.43
CA GLU A 937 -32.79 -7.06 -34.77
C GLU A 937 -33.76 -7.52 -33.69
N MET A 938 -33.46 -8.61 -32.98
CA MET A 938 -34.23 -9.07 -31.83
C MET A 938 -34.17 -8.04 -30.68
N PHE A 939 -33.00 -7.45 -30.43
CA PHE A 939 -32.84 -6.37 -29.45
C PHE A 939 -33.44 -5.04 -29.92
N GLU A 940 -33.39 -4.72 -31.22
CA GLU A 940 -34.07 -3.54 -31.78
C GLU A 940 -35.59 -3.66 -31.71
N THR A 941 -36.15 -4.83 -32.00
CA THR A 941 -37.61 -5.09 -31.91
C THR A 941 -38.11 -4.95 -30.46
N LEU A 942 -37.30 -5.40 -29.50
CA LEU A 942 -37.55 -5.19 -28.06
C LEU A 942 -37.44 -3.71 -27.68
N ARG A 943 -36.42 -3.00 -28.15
CA ARG A 943 -36.23 -1.56 -27.93
C ARG A 943 -37.40 -0.73 -28.45
N ASP A 944 -37.84 -0.99 -29.68
CA ASP A 944 -38.85 -0.20 -30.37
C ASP A 944 -40.26 -0.43 -29.80
N GLY A 945 -40.56 -1.65 -29.36
CA GLY A 945 -41.80 -1.96 -28.61
C GLY A 945 -41.86 -1.25 -27.26
N ILE A 946 -40.73 -1.08 -26.58
CA ILE A 946 -40.61 -0.36 -25.31
C ILE A 946 -40.77 1.16 -25.52
N GLY A 947 -40.21 1.71 -26.61
CA GLY A 947 -40.30 3.13 -26.95
C GLY A 947 -41.73 3.62 -27.21
N GLN A 948 -42.57 2.82 -27.86
CA GLN A 948 -43.96 3.18 -28.15
C GLN A 948 -44.86 3.24 -26.90
N ILE A 949 -44.57 2.39 -25.90
CA ILE A 949 -45.33 2.34 -24.63
C ILE A 949 -44.92 3.51 -23.70
N SER A 950 -43.64 3.87 -23.70
CA SER A 950 -43.11 5.00 -22.92
C SER A 950 -43.72 6.34 -23.35
N GLY A 951 -43.88 6.55 -24.66
CA GLY A 951 -44.50 7.76 -25.21
C GLY A 951 -45.99 7.92 -24.93
N LEU A 952 -46.73 6.83 -24.70
CA LEU A 952 -48.19 6.86 -24.52
C LEU A 952 -48.63 7.22 -23.08
N LEU A 953 -47.73 7.13 -22.09
CA LEU A 953 -48.08 7.16 -20.67
C LEU A 953 -47.41 8.28 -19.83
N GLY A 954 -46.60 9.17 -20.41
CA GLY A 954 -46.09 10.39 -19.74
C GLY A 954 -45.23 10.11 -18.50
N LEU A 955 -44.21 9.27 -18.66
CA LEU A 955 -43.59 8.52 -17.57
C LEU A 955 -42.23 9.06 -17.05
N ASP A 956 -41.76 10.19 -17.57
CA ASP A 956 -40.49 10.85 -17.24
C ASP A 956 -40.40 11.41 -15.79
N ARG A 957 -41.47 11.31 -14.99
CA ARG A 957 -41.48 11.66 -13.55
C ARG A 957 -41.95 10.55 -12.61
N THR A 958 -41.94 9.30 -13.08
CA THR A 958 -42.38 8.11 -12.33
C THR A 958 -41.38 6.96 -12.52
N VAL A 959 -41.54 5.83 -11.80
CA VAL A 959 -40.71 4.59 -11.90
C VAL A 959 -40.18 4.25 -13.32
N PRO A 960 -40.90 4.49 -14.42
CA PRO A 960 -40.40 4.34 -15.79
C PRO A 960 -39.35 5.36 -16.32
N GLY A 961 -39.13 6.51 -15.68
CA GLY A 961 -37.90 7.30 -15.84
C GLY A 961 -36.67 6.58 -15.24
N ALA A 962 -36.90 5.75 -14.22
CA ALA A 962 -35.89 4.84 -13.69
C ALA A 962 -35.66 3.66 -14.65
N PHE A 963 -36.71 3.05 -15.24
CA PHE A 963 -36.55 2.02 -16.28
C PHE A 963 -35.77 2.52 -17.52
N TRP A 964 -35.93 3.79 -17.92
CA TRP A 964 -35.14 4.44 -18.97
C TRP A 964 -33.65 4.54 -18.61
N LYS A 965 -33.34 4.88 -17.34
CA LYS A 965 -31.99 4.89 -16.77
C LYS A 965 -31.37 3.47 -16.72
N TYR A 966 -32.14 2.44 -16.36
CA TYR A 966 -31.62 1.08 -16.24
C TYR A 966 -31.44 0.37 -17.59
N THR A 967 -32.21 0.74 -18.62
CA THR A 967 -32.06 0.18 -19.97
C THR A 967 -30.90 0.83 -20.73
N SER A 968 -30.60 2.13 -20.50
CA SER A 968 -29.37 2.75 -21.01
C SER A 968 -28.13 2.16 -20.33
N LEU A 969 -28.18 1.92 -19.02
CA LEU A 969 -27.08 1.28 -18.27
C LEU A 969 -26.81 -0.17 -18.73
N ALA A 970 -27.83 -0.93 -19.12
CA ALA A 970 -27.63 -2.27 -19.68
C ALA A 970 -27.00 -2.25 -21.09
N ALA A 971 -27.35 -1.27 -21.92
CA ALA A 971 -26.71 -1.05 -23.22
C ALA A 971 -25.26 -0.57 -23.07
N ASP A 972 -25.00 0.30 -22.09
CA ASP A 972 -23.65 0.72 -21.71
C ASP A 972 -22.83 -0.47 -21.18
N MET A 973 -23.46 -1.40 -20.45
CA MET A 973 -22.78 -2.60 -19.94
C MET A 973 -22.39 -3.54 -21.06
N ALA A 974 -23.28 -3.77 -22.02
CA ALA A 974 -23.01 -4.57 -23.20
C ALA A 974 -21.93 -3.92 -24.09
N TYR A 975 -21.96 -2.59 -24.24
CA TYR A 975 -20.92 -1.84 -24.95
C TYR A 975 -19.56 -1.98 -24.25
N ASN A 976 -19.48 -1.73 -22.94
CA ASN A 976 -18.24 -1.83 -22.16
C ASN A 976 -17.70 -3.27 -22.11
N LEU A 977 -18.55 -4.29 -22.01
CA LEU A 977 -18.13 -5.70 -22.08
C LEU A 977 -17.61 -6.09 -23.48
N THR A 978 -18.15 -5.49 -24.53
CA THR A 978 -17.66 -5.68 -25.91
C THR A 978 -16.31 -4.99 -26.10
N GLU A 979 -16.15 -3.78 -25.57
CA GLU A 979 -14.86 -3.05 -25.54
C GLU A 979 -13.80 -3.84 -24.77
N LEU A 980 -14.14 -4.40 -23.61
CA LEU A 980 -13.25 -5.23 -22.80
C LEU A 980 -12.86 -6.54 -23.51
N ARG A 981 -13.79 -7.18 -24.22
CA ARG A 981 -13.51 -8.36 -25.05
C ARG A 981 -12.61 -8.05 -26.24
N LEU A 982 -12.81 -6.91 -26.91
CA LEU A 982 -11.96 -6.44 -28.01
C LEU A 982 -10.54 -6.10 -27.50
N GLY A 983 -10.44 -5.47 -26.34
CA GLY A 983 -9.17 -5.23 -25.64
C GLY A 983 -8.42 -6.54 -25.40
N TRP A 984 -9.08 -7.55 -24.83
CA TRP A 984 -8.49 -8.87 -24.60
C TRP A 984 -8.04 -9.60 -25.88
N GLN A 985 -8.79 -9.47 -26.98
CA GLN A 985 -8.38 -10.03 -28.28
C GLN A 985 -7.14 -9.33 -28.84
N ASN A 986 -7.01 -8.02 -28.62
CA ASN A 986 -5.85 -7.26 -29.04
C ASN A 986 -4.61 -7.58 -28.20
N VAL A 987 -4.77 -7.84 -26.90
CA VAL A 987 -3.70 -8.36 -26.03
C VAL A 987 -3.17 -9.71 -26.56
N GLY A 988 -4.05 -10.63 -26.94
CA GLY A 988 -3.64 -11.92 -27.54
C GLY A 988 -2.86 -11.76 -28.87
N ARG A 989 -3.23 -10.78 -29.71
CA ARG A 989 -2.46 -10.45 -30.93
C ARG A 989 -1.09 -9.84 -30.64
N LEU A 990 -0.97 -9.14 -29.51
CA LEU A 990 0.29 -8.53 -29.06
C LEU A 990 1.26 -9.59 -28.51
N GLU A 991 0.74 -10.62 -27.84
CA GLU A 991 1.54 -11.80 -27.45
C GLU A 991 2.11 -12.54 -28.66
N GLU A 992 1.29 -12.75 -29.71
CA GLU A 992 1.76 -13.32 -30.98
C GLU A 992 2.81 -12.43 -31.68
N SER A 993 2.66 -11.11 -31.58
CA SER A 993 3.60 -10.13 -32.15
C SER A 993 4.92 -10.07 -31.37
N ASN A 994 4.89 -10.23 -30.05
CA ASN A 994 6.08 -10.31 -29.20
C ASN A 994 6.97 -11.51 -29.55
N VAL A 995 6.37 -12.65 -29.88
CA VAL A 995 7.13 -13.82 -30.36
C VAL A 995 7.81 -13.51 -31.70
N ARG A 996 7.12 -12.83 -32.63
CA ARG A 996 7.69 -12.41 -33.92
C ARG A 996 8.79 -11.35 -33.75
N TYR A 997 8.64 -10.43 -32.80
CA TYR A 997 9.67 -9.45 -32.47
C TYR A 997 10.91 -10.10 -31.88
N ALA A 998 10.75 -11.04 -30.95
CA ALA A 998 11.87 -11.79 -30.40
C ALA A 998 12.63 -12.54 -31.49
N GLU A 999 11.93 -13.15 -32.45
CA GLU A 999 12.55 -13.83 -33.58
C GLU A 999 13.25 -12.85 -34.53
N ALA A 1000 12.63 -11.71 -34.86
CA ALA A 1000 13.21 -10.68 -35.72
C ALA A 1000 14.45 -10.02 -35.10
N VAL A 1001 14.44 -9.73 -33.79
CA VAL A 1001 15.60 -9.22 -33.06
C VAL A 1001 16.72 -10.25 -33.06
N ARG A 1002 16.42 -11.54 -32.85
CA ARG A 1002 17.41 -12.61 -32.92
C ARG A 1002 18.05 -12.69 -34.31
N THR A 1003 17.24 -12.71 -35.38
CA THR A 1003 17.74 -12.79 -36.77
C THR A 1003 18.57 -11.57 -37.15
N LEU A 1004 18.13 -10.35 -36.80
CA LEU A 1004 18.89 -9.13 -37.08
C LEU A 1004 20.17 -9.05 -36.22
N GLY A 1005 20.14 -9.53 -34.98
CA GLY A 1005 21.30 -9.62 -34.10
C GLY A 1005 22.36 -10.61 -34.60
N GLU A 1006 21.94 -11.79 -35.07
CA GLU A 1006 22.82 -12.76 -35.71
C GLU A 1006 23.45 -12.21 -37.00
N ARG A 1007 22.65 -11.52 -37.83
CA ARG A 1007 23.15 -10.84 -39.03
C ARG A 1007 24.15 -9.74 -38.69
N MET A 1008 23.87 -8.92 -37.68
CA MET A 1008 24.76 -7.86 -37.22
C MET A 1008 26.10 -8.44 -36.75
N ARG A 1009 26.07 -9.52 -35.95
CA ARG A 1009 27.27 -10.19 -35.47
C ARG A 1009 28.13 -10.70 -36.63
N SER A 1010 27.52 -11.34 -37.63
CA SER A 1010 28.22 -11.81 -38.82
C SER A 1010 28.84 -10.66 -39.64
N LEU A 1011 28.13 -9.55 -39.79
CA LEU A 1011 28.65 -8.37 -40.50
C LEU A 1011 29.80 -7.68 -39.74
N VAL A 1012 29.74 -7.60 -38.42
CA VAL A 1012 30.82 -7.05 -37.58
C VAL A 1012 32.06 -7.93 -37.64
N GLU A 1013 31.90 -9.25 -37.60
CA GLU A 1013 33.01 -10.20 -37.81
C GLU A 1013 33.64 -10.05 -39.20
N ARG A 1014 32.81 -9.91 -40.25
CA ARG A 1014 33.26 -9.65 -41.63
C ARG A 1014 34.02 -8.33 -41.73
N HIS A 1015 33.53 -7.27 -41.09
CA HIS A 1015 34.16 -5.95 -41.07
C HIS A 1015 35.53 -6.00 -40.39
N ARG A 1016 35.65 -6.68 -39.24
CA ARG A 1016 36.93 -6.90 -38.55
C ARG A 1016 37.92 -7.67 -39.41
N GLU A 1017 37.46 -8.73 -40.08
CA GLU A 1017 38.29 -9.53 -40.98
C GLU A 1017 38.79 -8.73 -42.18
N LEU A 1018 37.94 -7.89 -42.78
CA LEU A 1018 38.32 -7.04 -43.91
C LEU A 1018 39.33 -5.96 -43.49
N ARG A 1019 39.14 -5.30 -42.34
CA ARG A 1019 40.13 -4.35 -41.79
C ARG A 1019 41.47 -5.01 -41.54
N ARG A 1020 41.45 -6.16 -40.86
CA ARG A 1020 42.66 -6.95 -40.59
C ARG A 1020 43.40 -7.32 -41.88
N ARG A 1021 42.68 -7.72 -42.94
CA ARG A 1021 43.28 -8.03 -44.25
C ARG A 1021 43.86 -6.82 -44.99
N ILE A 1022 43.29 -5.63 -44.77
CA ILE A 1022 43.82 -4.38 -45.33
C ILE A 1022 45.12 -4.02 -44.59
N GLU A 1023 45.12 -4.06 -43.25
CA GLU A 1023 46.28 -3.77 -42.39
C GLU A 1023 47.43 -4.79 -42.60
N GLU A 1024 47.12 -6.09 -42.69
CA GLU A 1024 48.10 -7.15 -42.96
C GLU A 1024 48.70 -7.06 -44.36
N GLY A 1025 47.94 -6.59 -45.35
CA GLY A 1025 48.44 -6.35 -46.71
C GLY A 1025 49.38 -5.15 -46.80
N GLU A 1026 49.13 -4.11 -45.99
CA GLU A 1026 49.99 -2.94 -45.85
C GLU A 1026 51.35 -3.33 -45.20
N ALA A 1027 51.34 -4.23 -44.21
CA ALA A 1027 52.57 -4.69 -43.54
C ALA A 1027 53.52 -5.51 -44.43
N VAL A 1028 53.02 -6.16 -45.50
CA VAL A 1028 53.84 -7.01 -46.40
C VAL A 1028 54.55 -6.21 -47.49
N GLU A 1029 54.02 -5.06 -47.93
CA GLU A 1029 54.69 -4.18 -48.90
C GLU A 1029 55.72 -3.23 -48.26
N PHE A 1030 55.55 -2.84 -46.99
CA PHE A 1030 56.49 -1.95 -46.30
C PHE A 1030 57.62 -2.67 -45.52
N GLY A 1031 57.62 -4.01 -45.51
CA GLY A 1031 58.60 -4.85 -44.81
C GLY A 1031 59.65 -5.54 -45.70
N GLY A 1032 59.75 -5.18 -46.98
CA GLY A 1032 60.69 -5.76 -47.97
C GLY A 1032 61.81 -4.81 -48.37
#